data_AF-A0A8C2TSG7-F1
#
_entry.id   AF-A0A8C2TSG7-F1
#
_cell.length_a   1.000
_cell.length_b   1.000
_cell.length_c   1.000
_cell.angle_alpha   90.00
_cell.angle_beta   90.00
_cell.angle_gamma   90.00
#
_symmetry.space_group_name_H-M   'P 1'
#
loop_
_entity.id
_entity.type
_entity.pdbx_description
1 polymer ?
#
loop_
_entity_poly.entity_id
_entity_poly.type
_entity_poly.pdbx_seq_one_letter_code
_entity_poly.pdbx_strand_id
1 'polypeptide(L)'
;MPNPSGADPGPKSLPKSAKEAGTAGAGDSCFGPIMRLLAPLALCLGLWAELSAAVIPVEEEDPTFWNRKAAAALDATLKIEPRTAEAKNLIIFLGDGFGVPSITATRILKGQLKGNLGPETPLALDSFPYVALSKTYTVDRMVPDSAGTATAYLCGVKGNYKTIGLSAAARYGQCNTTKGNEVISVLQRARKAGKAVGIVTTSRVQHASPSGTYAHVVDRNWYADASMPAEALAQGCKDIAWQLVHNVDINVIMGGGRIYMTPAGTPDPEYPTYSSENGIRNDGQNLINKWLSERKGARYVWNRTEMLEAAADPSVTYLMGLFEPMDMKYEMVHNATLDPSLTEMTEAAIKVLSRNPNGFYLFVEGGRIDHGHHEGMAQRALTEAVEFDTAIERAGELLDEADTLTVVTADHSHVFSFGGYILRGTSIFGLAPLQATDQKNYTSILYGNGPGYPGAIRPDVNSSIAGEGTGQQHGGGNGLGVTSPLTGFSLPKGISVTCSRRPSPSSQSPTGVRMWPSWPKAPWPTSSMGCRSRTTLPTPWPTLPALSPMKTADSAPVLHLQPTSPRWLCSCLLCSYPSSTDPTASIPVPLSTPMDSSSLEHPCFGCGALNPVHGLVLTACTGCSLFNKPWCNAGMCDTWCVGWGGCPCPMSLPTTVLPAATCPHTIPRHIWHIQCFIDQKEQQKNTAHVCVRSQAGWHHPSPQ
;
A
#
# COMPACT_ATOMS: atom_id res chain seq x y z
N MET A 1 5.62 16.03 -61.37
CA MET A 1 6.61 15.51 -62.34
C MET A 1 7.89 15.16 -61.57
N PRO A 2 8.68 14.13 -61.97
CA PRO A 2 8.17 12.77 -62.22
C PRO A 2 9.11 11.64 -61.69
N ASN A 3 8.55 10.45 -61.46
CA ASN A 3 9.25 9.14 -61.56
C ASN A 3 9.40 8.79 -63.08
N PRO A 4 10.16 7.79 -63.62
CA PRO A 4 10.24 6.38 -63.12
C PRO A 4 11.48 5.51 -63.53
N SER A 5 11.44 4.19 -63.20
CA SER A 5 11.96 3.02 -63.97
C SER A 5 13.48 2.84 -64.26
N GLY A 6 14.03 1.64 -64.44
CA GLY A 6 13.45 0.29 -64.59
C GLY A 6 14.49 -0.86 -64.61
N ALA A 7 14.05 -2.08 -64.97
CA ALA A 7 14.71 -3.39 -64.72
C ALA A 7 15.76 -3.90 -65.74
N ASP A 8 16.60 -4.86 -65.29
CA ASP A 8 17.21 -6.10 -65.93
C ASP A 8 17.64 -6.14 -67.44
N PRO A 9 18.46 -7.12 -67.94
CA PRO A 9 18.86 -8.43 -67.39
C PRO A 9 20.36 -8.84 -67.53
N GLY A 10 20.74 -10.06 -67.08
CA GLY A 10 22.04 -10.73 -67.37
C GLY A 10 22.07 -11.50 -68.71
N PRO A 11 22.82 -12.63 -68.89
CA PRO A 11 24.01 -13.15 -68.19
C PRO A 11 25.19 -13.48 -69.17
N LYS A 12 26.37 -13.95 -68.68
CA LYS A 12 27.44 -14.55 -69.53
C LYS A 12 28.17 -15.75 -68.87
N SER A 13 28.77 -16.60 -69.71
CA SER A 13 29.08 -18.02 -69.44
C SER A 13 30.58 -18.42 -69.50
N LEU A 14 30.85 -19.58 -68.89
CA LEU A 14 32.02 -20.52 -68.95
C LEU A 14 32.86 -20.56 -70.27
N PRO A 15 34.16 -20.94 -70.20
CA PRO A 15 34.63 -22.35 -70.39
C PRO A 15 35.73 -22.81 -69.37
N LYS A 16 35.85 -24.05 -68.88
CA LYS A 16 36.17 -25.41 -69.44
C LYS A 16 37.66 -25.74 -69.74
N SER A 17 38.28 -26.57 -68.87
CA SER A 17 39.19 -27.71 -69.15
C SER A 17 39.54 -28.41 -67.80
N ALA A 18 39.42 -29.73 -67.56
CA ALA A 18 40.13 -30.91 -68.12
C ALA A 18 41.66 -30.87 -67.84
N LYS A 19 42.34 -31.92 -67.34
CA LYS A 19 42.06 -33.38 -67.31
C LYS A 19 43.08 -34.11 -66.38
N GLU A 20 42.71 -35.27 -65.82
CA GLU A 20 43.58 -36.45 -65.43
C GLU A 20 44.83 -36.26 -64.52
N ALA A 21 45.44 -37.27 -63.89
CA ALA A 21 45.01 -38.53 -63.23
C ALA A 21 46.26 -39.11 -62.50
N GLY A 22 46.12 -39.78 -61.34
CA GLY A 22 47.27 -40.41 -60.67
C GLY A 22 46.96 -41.03 -59.30
N THR A 23 47.15 -42.33 -59.16
CA THR A 23 46.78 -43.15 -58.00
C THR A 23 47.98 -43.56 -57.12
N ALA A 24 47.72 -43.76 -55.82
CA ALA A 24 48.12 -44.92 -54.98
C ALA A 24 48.53 -44.55 -53.54
N GLY A 25 48.08 -45.34 -52.56
CA GLY A 25 48.48 -45.23 -51.15
C GLY A 25 47.39 -45.74 -50.20
N ALA A 26 47.50 -46.98 -49.73
CA ALA A 26 46.46 -47.66 -48.94
C ALA A 26 46.53 -47.37 -47.44
N GLY A 27 45.42 -47.56 -46.73
CA GLY A 27 45.32 -47.41 -45.28
C GLY A 27 43.90 -47.65 -44.75
N ASP A 28 43.45 -48.90 -44.74
CA ASP A 28 42.16 -49.28 -44.14
C ASP A 28 42.16 -49.07 -42.62
N SER A 29 41.09 -48.48 -42.08
CA SER A 29 40.49 -48.95 -40.82
C SER A 29 39.07 -48.44 -40.65
N CYS A 30 38.15 -49.38 -40.42
CA CYS A 30 36.73 -49.10 -40.24
C CYS A 30 36.46 -48.51 -38.84
N PHE A 31 35.88 -47.32 -38.75
CA PHE A 31 34.89 -46.99 -37.71
C PHE A 31 33.97 -45.85 -38.17
N GLY A 32 32.83 -46.26 -38.74
CA GLY A 32 31.74 -45.37 -39.13
C GLY A 32 30.83 -44.96 -37.96
N PRO A 33 29.57 -44.60 -38.23
CA PRO A 33 29.13 -43.21 -38.15
C PRO A 33 28.60 -42.76 -36.77
N ILE A 34 28.94 -43.47 -35.69
CA ILE A 34 28.31 -43.32 -34.36
C ILE A 34 28.58 -41.94 -33.73
N MET A 35 29.77 -41.36 -33.93
CA MET A 35 30.12 -40.06 -33.33
C MET A 35 29.35 -38.84 -33.86
N ARG A 36 28.70 -38.92 -35.04
CA ARG A 36 27.98 -37.75 -35.62
C ARG A 36 26.53 -37.61 -35.18
N LEU A 37 25.97 -38.61 -34.49
CA LEU A 37 24.62 -38.54 -33.91
C LEU A 37 24.61 -38.14 -32.43
N LEU A 38 25.74 -38.24 -31.73
CA LEU A 38 25.82 -37.94 -30.29
C LEU A 38 25.89 -36.44 -29.97
N ALA A 39 26.48 -35.61 -30.84
CA ALA A 39 26.56 -34.16 -30.63
C ALA A 39 25.18 -33.46 -30.56
N PRO A 40 24.24 -33.67 -31.51
CA PRO A 40 22.89 -33.10 -31.37
C PRO A 40 22.09 -33.77 -30.25
N LEU A 41 22.33 -35.05 -29.94
CA LEU A 41 21.66 -35.71 -28.80
C LEU A 41 22.09 -35.10 -27.46
N ALA A 42 23.38 -34.80 -27.28
CA ALA A 42 23.91 -34.13 -26.09
C ALA A 42 23.40 -32.69 -25.96
N LEU A 43 23.25 -31.97 -27.08
CA LEU A 43 22.66 -30.62 -27.08
C LEU A 43 21.16 -30.68 -26.72
N CYS A 44 20.41 -31.63 -27.27
CA CYS A 44 19.00 -31.85 -26.91
C CYS A 44 18.81 -32.33 -25.47
N LEU A 45 19.72 -33.17 -24.94
CA LEU A 45 19.69 -33.62 -23.54
C LEU A 45 20.06 -32.47 -22.58
N GLY A 46 20.98 -31.59 -22.96
CA GLY A 46 21.28 -30.36 -22.21
C GLY A 46 20.08 -29.40 -22.18
N LEU A 47 19.42 -29.19 -23.33
CA LEU A 47 18.23 -28.33 -23.45
C LEU A 47 16.96 -28.94 -22.82
N TRP A 48 16.90 -30.25 -22.58
CA TRP A 48 15.81 -30.89 -21.84
C TRP A 48 16.02 -30.88 -20.31
N ALA A 49 17.24 -30.62 -19.84
CA ALA A 49 17.57 -30.62 -18.41
C ALA A 49 17.21 -29.30 -17.68
N GLU A 50 16.79 -28.25 -18.39
CA GLU A 50 16.36 -26.98 -17.77
C GLU A 50 14.95 -27.03 -17.17
N LEU A 51 14.20 -28.13 -17.32
CA LEU A 51 12.93 -28.32 -16.63
C LEU A 51 13.11 -28.88 -15.20
N SER A 52 12.94 -27.99 -14.22
CA SER A 52 12.45 -28.32 -12.86
C SER A 52 13.41 -29.09 -11.93
N ALA A 53 14.71 -28.80 -11.97
CA ALA A 53 15.60 -29.11 -10.84
C ALA A 53 15.53 -27.99 -9.79
N ALA A 54 15.47 -28.34 -8.50
CA ALA A 54 15.64 -27.38 -7.42
C ALA A 54 17.10 -26.90 -7.38
N VAL A 55 17.33 -25.59 -7.47
CA VAL A 55 18.67 -25.04 -7.26
C VAL A 55 18.84 -24.72 -5.78
N ILE A 56 19.65 -25.52 -5.09
CA ILE A 56 20.26 -25.13 -3.82
C ILE A 56 21.60 -24.49 -4.19
N PRO A 57 21.86 -23.22 -3.83
CA PRO A 57 23.20 -22.65 -3.97
C PRO A 57 24.20 -23.47 -3.15
N VAL A 58 25.36 -23.80 -3.73
CA VAL A 58 26.38 -24.62 -3.06
C VAL A 58 26.88 -23.95 -1.76
N GLU A 59 26.86 -22.62 -1.71
CA GLU A 59 27.14 -21.84 -0.50
C GLU A 59 26.07 -21.96 0.59
N GLU A 60 24.79 -22.20 0.24
CA GLU A 60 23.70 -22.38 1.20
C GLU A 60 23.70 -23.79 1.84
N GLU A 61 24.43 -24.75 1.27
CA GLU A 61 24.66 -26.07 1.89
C GLU A 61 25.60 -25.99 3.11
N ASP A 62 26.49 -24.99 3.16
CA ASP A 62 27.44 -24.79 4.26
C ASP A 62 26.81 -24.00 5.43
N PRO A 63 26.73 -24.57 6.65
CA PRO A 63 26.30 -23.83 7.84
C PRO A 63 27.07 -22.52 8.10
N THR A 64 28.32 -22.37 7.63
CA THR A 64 29.06 -21.10 7.78
C THR A 64 28.44 -19.94 7.01
N PHE A 65 27.70 -20.18 5.93
CA PHE A 65 26.96 -19.13 5.21
C PHE A 65 25.87 -18.54 6.11
N TRP A 66 25.02 -19.41 6.66
CA TRP A 66 23.92 -19.02 7.54
C TRP A 66 24.42 -18.36 8.83
N ASN A 67 25.47 -18.92 9.46
CA ASN A 67 26.07 -18.36 10.66
C ASN A 67 26.68 -16.97 10.41
N ARG A 68 27.36 -16.75 9.27
CA ARG A 68 27.89 -15.43 8.90
C ARG A 68 26.78 -14.42 8.63
N LYS A 69 25.71 -14.82 7.91
CA LYS A 69 24.55 -13.95 7.64
C LYS A 69 23.84 -13.55 8.94
N ALA A 70 23.68 -14.48 9.88
CA ALA A 70 23.12 -14.21 11.20
C ALA A 70 24.00 -13.29 12.05
N ALA A 71 25.32 -13.52 12.09
CA ALA A 71 26.26 -12.65 12.80
C ALA A 71 26.24 -11.21 12.25
N ALA A 72 26.27 -11.04 10.92
CA ALA A 72 26.18 -9.73 10.29
C ALA A 72 24.85 -9.01 10.60
N ALA A 73 23.73 -9.73 10.65
CA ALA A 73 22.43 -9.17 11.03
C ALA A 73 22.39 -8.73 12.50
N LEU A 74 23.00 -9.48 13.42
CA LEU A 74 23.17 -9.09 14.82
C LEU A 74 24.06 -7.84 14.94
N ASP A 75 25.21 -7.81 14.26
CA ASP A 75 26.14 -6.68 14.24
C ASP A 75 25.52 -5.41 13.64
N ALA A 76 24.59 -5.54 12.68
CA ALA A 76 23.82 -4.42 12.16
C ALA A 76 22.77 -3.94 13.18
N THR A 77 22.02 -4.88 13.78
CA THR A 77 20.96 -4.59 14.76
C THR A 77 21.53 -3.88 16.00
N LEU A 78 22.69 -4.31 16.50
CA LEU A 78 23.37 -3.70 17.64
C LEU A 78 23.91 -2.28 17.40
N LYS A 79 23.84 -1.78 16.16
CA LYS A 79 24.23 -0.40 15.77
C LYS A 79 23.03 0.51 15.50
N ILE A 80 21.79 0.00 15.63
CA ILE A 80 20.59 0.79 15.41
C ILE A 80 20.36 1.68 16.63
N GLU A 81 20.62 2.97 16.47
CA GLU A 81 20.30 4.00 17.46
C GLU A 81 19.00 4.74 17.10
N PRO A 82 18.15 5.08 18.09
CA PRO A 82 16.92 5.82 17.84
C PRO A 82 17.23 7.26 17.41
N ARG A 83 16.78 7.65 16.20
CA ARG A 83 16.86 9.04 15.74
C ARG A 83 15.85 9.89 16.53
N THR A 84 16.33 10.73 17.45
CA THR A 84 15.49 11.59 18.31
C THR A 84 15.32 13.03 17.81
N ALA A 85 15.86 13.35 16.63
CA ALA A 85 15.69 14.65 15.99
C ALA A 85 14.32 14.78 15.29
N GLU A 86 13.88 16.01 15.03
CA GLU A 86 12.66 16.27 14.25
C GLU A 86 12.89 15.95 12.77
N ALA A 87 11.98 15.19 12.16
CA ALA A 87 12.00 14.93 10.73
C ALA A 87 11.61 16.19 9.93
N LYS A 88 12.55 16.70 9.14
CA LYS A 88 12.33 17.79 8.19
C LYS A 88 11.41 17.34 7.06
N ASN A 89 11.62 16.14 6.53
CA ASN A 89 10.80 15.56 5.45
C ASN A 89 10.02 14.34 5.95
N LEU A 90 8.80 14.18 5.43
CA LEU A 90 7.91 13.06 5.75
C LEU A 90 7.49 12.40 4.44
N ILE A 91 7.73 11.09 4.30
CA ILE A 91 7.23 10.31 3.17
C ILE A 91 6.42 9.13 3.67
N ILE A 92 5.25 8.92 3.07
CA ILE A 92 4.51 7.67 3.18
C ILE A 92 4.41 7.02 1.80
N PHE A 93 4.92 5.80 1.70
CA PHE A 93 4.73 4.89 0.59
C PHE A 93 3.59 3.93 0.95
N LEU A 94 2.55 3.92 0.11
CA LEU A 94 1.35 3.12 0.29
C LEU A 94 1.20 2.13 -0.87
N GLY A 95 1.37 0.85 -0.61
CA GLY A 95 0.98 -0.20 -1.56
C GLY A 95 -0.47 -0.58 -1.32
N ASP A 96 -1.40 -0.13 -2.17
CA ASP A 96 -2.83 -0.41 -1.98
C ASP A 96 -3.04 -1.93 -2.10
N GLY A 97 -3.64 -2.55 -1.08
CA GLY A 97 -3.76 -4.02 -0.98
C GLY A 97 -2.45 -4.82 -0.79
N PHE A 98 -1.28 -4.18 -0.62
CA PHE A 98 0.05 -4.81 -0.64
C PHE A 98 0.43 -5.52 0.70
N GLY A 99 -0.38 -6.52 1.10
CA GLY A 99 -0.14 -7.26 2.34
C GLY A 99 1.04 -8.25 2.29
N VAL A 100 1.34 -8.86 3.44
CA VAL A 100 2.51 -9.73 3.65
C VAL A 100 2.72 -10.85 2.61
N PRO A 101 1.67 -11.56 2.12
CA PRO A 101 1.85 -12.55 1.06
C PRO A 101 2.31 -11.90 -0.25
N SER A 102 1.73 -10.75 -0.62
CA SER A 102 2.11 -9.96 -1.80
C SER A 102 3.54 -9.45 -1.69
N ILE A 103 3.94 -8.88 -0.55
CA ILE A 103 5.34 -8.46 -0.27
C ILE A 103 6.32 -9.62 -0.56
N THR A 104 6.00 -10.83 -0.09
CA THR A 104 6.90 -11.97 -0.25
C THR A 104 6.93 -12.52 -1.68
N ALA A 105 5.80 -12.52 -2.38
CA ALA A 105 5.76 -12.87 -3.80
C ALA A 105 6.48 -11.84 -4.68
N THR A 106 6.39 -10.54 -4.35
CA THR A 106 7.15 -9.46 -4.99
C THR A 106 8.65 -9.60 -4.73
N ARG A 107 9.08 -10.00 -3.53
CA ARG A 107 10.49 -10.29 -3.22
C ARG A 107 11.04 -11.38 -4.14
N ILE A 108 10.31 -12.49 -4.26
CA ILE A 108 10.67 -13.60 -5.15
C ILE A 108 10.76 -13.09 -6.60
N LEU A 109 9.77 -12.33 -7.07
CA LEU A 109 9.76 -11.77 -8.42
C LEU A 109 10.92 -10.80 -8.69
N LYS A 110 11.16 -9.80 -7.82
CA LYS A 110 12.23 -8.80 -8.00
C LYS A 110 13.61 -9.46 -7.98
N GLY A 111 13.82 -10.47 -7.14
CA GLY A 111 15.04 -11.29 -7.15
C GLY A 111 15.21 -12.06 -8.47
N GLN A 112 14.17 -12.74 -8.95
CA GLN A 112 14.19 -13.49 -10.21
C GLN A 112 14.43 -12.59 -11.44
N LEU A 113 13.83 -11.40 -11.47
CA LEU A 113 14.08 -10.39 -12.52
C LEU A 113 15.52 -9.85 -12.48
N LYS A 114 16.18 -9.85 -11.32
CA LYS A 114 17.62 -9.52 -11.16
C LYS A 114 18.54 -10.73 -11.40
N GLY A 115 18.02 -11.89 -11.79
CA GLY A 115 18.80 -13.12 -12.06
C GLY A 115 19.15 -13.96 -10.83
N ASN A 116 18.61 -13.62 -9.65
CA ASN A 116 18.78 -14.39 -8.42
C ASN A 116 17.67 -15.45 -8.27
N LEU A 117 17.74 -16.30 -7.24
CA LEU A 117 16.73 -17.35 -7.02
C LEU A 117 15.39 -16.82 -6.49
N GLY A 118 15.39 -15.61 -5.91
CA GLY A 118 14.19 -14.88 -5.51
C GLY A 118 14.18 -14.52 -4.02
N PRO A 119 13.75 -15.44 -3.13
CA PRO A 119 13.37 -15.11 -1.75
C PRO A 119 14.53 -14.63 -0.86
N GLU A 120 15.78 -14.89 -1.23
CA GLU A 120 16.98 -14.40 -0.54
C GLU A 120 17.36 -12.96 -0.87
N THR A 121 16.85 -12.43 -1.98
CA THR A 121 17.13 -11.07 -2.46
C THR A 121 16.22 -10.09 -1.72
N PRO A 122 16.75 -9.13 -0.93
CA PRO A 122 15.90 -8.16 -0.24
C PRO A 122 15.24 -7.19 -1.24
N LEU A 123 14.02 -6.81 -0.93
CA LEU A 123 13.37 -5.61 -1.46
C LEU A 123 13.97 -4.36 -0.81
N ALA A 124 13.79 -3.18 -1.41
CA ALA A 124 14.21 -1.92 -0.78
C ALA A 124 13.49 -1.74 0.57
N LEU A 125 12.20 -2.08 0.66
CA LEU A 125 11.44 -2.05 1.91
C LEU A 125 11.97 -3.01 3.00
N ASP A 126 12.70 -4.06 2.65
CA ASP A 126 13.28 -5.01 3.62
C ASP A 126 14.51 -4.45 4.35
N SER A 127 15.10 -3.37 3.83
CA SER A 127 16.22 -2.67 4.47
C SER A 127 15.78 -1.80 5.66
N PHE A 128 14.48 -1.56 5.83
CA PHE A 128 13.96 -0.67 6.86
C PHE A 128 14.16 -1.25 8.27
N PRO A 129 14.81 -0.53 9.20
CA PRO A 129 15.20 -1.07 10.50
C PRO A 129 14.05 -1.29 11.49
N TYR A 130 12.86 -0.73 11.21
CA TYR A 130 11.70 -0.77 12.10
C TYR A 130 10.48 -1.35 11.39
N VAL A 131 9.93 -2.45 11.93
CA VAL A 131 8.77 -3.15 11.38
C VAL A 131 7.68 -3.28 12.44
N ALA A 132 6.42 -3.07 12.05
CA ALA A 132 5.25 -3.23 12.90
C ALA A 132 4.07 -3.82 12.11
N LEU A 133 3.13 -4.48 12.80
CA LEU A 133 1.89 -4.96 12.21
C LEU A 133 0.76 -3.94 12.41
N SER A 134 0.14 -3.50 11.31
CA SER A 134 -1.02 -2.61 11.32
C SER A 134 -2.33 -3.40 11.42
N LYS A 135 -3.30 -2.90 12.21
CA LYS A 135 -4.64 -3.49 12.35
C LYS A 135 -5.64 -2.70 11.51
N THR A 136 -5.99 -3.19 10.34
CA THR A 136 -6.58 -2.40 9.23
C THR A 136 -8.10 -2.20 9.27
N TYR A 137 -8.85 -2.92 10.12
CA TYR A 137 -10.33 -2.84 10.23
C TYR A 137 -10.89 -1.39 10.21
N THR A 138 -11.95 -1.10 9.46
CA THR A 138 -12.72 0.16 9.64
C THR A 138 -13.59 0.04 10.89
N VAL A 139 -14.19 1.14 11.36
CA VAL A 139 -15.06 1.09 12.55
C VAL A 139 -16.27 0.17 12.35
N ASP A 140 -16.75 0.04 11.11
CA ASP A 140 -17.93 -0.75 10.74
C ASP A 140 -17.63 -2.08 10.01
N ARG A 141 -16.38 -2.35 9.59
CA ARG A 141 -15.99 -3.58 8.86
C ARG A 141 -14.66 -4.16 9.32
N MET A 142 -14.64 -5.48 9.53
CA MET A 142 -13.40 -6.21 9.85
C MET A 142 -12.44 -6.30 8.66
N VAL A 143 -12.96 -6.51 7.45
CA VAL A 143 -12.23 -6.35 6.19
C VAL A 143 -12.56 -4.95 5.65
N PRO A 144 -11.58 -4.04 5.56
CA PRO A 144 -11.83 -2.63 5.22
C PRO A 144 -11.95 -2.40 3.70
N ASP A 145 -12.06 -1.13 3.31
CA ASP A 145 -11.67 -0.63 1.99
C ASP A 145 -10.68 0.55 2.13
N SER A 146 -10.04 0.90 1.01
CA SER A 146 -9.07 1.99 0.91
C SER A 146 -9.54 3.36 1.43
N ALA A 147 -10.85 3.67 1.46
CA ALA A 147 -11.34 4.96 1.99
C ALA A 147 -11.27 5.05 3.52
N GLY A 148 -11.79 4.04 4.21
CA GLY A 148 -11.80 4.01 5.67
C GLY A 148 -10.39 3.85 6.26
N THR A 149 -9.50 3.14 5.55
CA THR A 149 -8.07 3.00 5.89
C THR A 149 -7.29 4.28 5.60
N ALA A 150 -7.51 4.96 4.45
CA ALA A 150 -6.88 6.25 4.15
C ALA A 150 -7.15 7.28 5.25
N THR A 151 -8.38 7.34 5.75
CA THR A 151 -8.72 8.18 6.90
C THR A 151 -7.91 7.82 8.16
N ALA A 152 -7.65 6.52 8.38
CA ALA A 152 -6.85 6.04 9.50
C ALA A 152 -5.36 6.41 9.37
N TYR A 153 -4.69 6.07 8.26
CA TYR A 153 -3.24 6.28 8.12
C TYR A 153 -2.85 7.71 7.72
N LEU A 154 -3.75 8.49 7.11
CA LEU A 154 -3.49 9.89 6.72
C LEU A 154 -4.04 10.91 7.72
N CYS A 155 -5.15 10.64 8.42
CA CYS A 155 -5.70 11.57 9.41
C CYS A 155 -5.44 11.14 10.87
N GLY A 156 -5.17 9.86 11.13
CA GLY A 156 -4.98 9.31 12.47
C GLY A 156 -6.30 8.94 13.18
N VAL A 157 -7.41 8.82 12.44
CA VAL A 157 -8.73 8.49 12.96
C VAL A 157 -9.36 7.41 12.07
N LYS A 158 -9.87 6.32 12.65
CA LYS A 158 -10.58 5.31 11.85
C LYS A 158 -11.93 5.84 11.36
N GLY A 159 -12.14 5.81 10.05
CA GLY A 159 -13.42 6.11 9.41
C GLY A 159 -14.32 4.87 9.29
N ASN A 160 -15.45 5.06 8.60
CA ASN A 160 -16.31 3.97 8.13
C ASN A 160 -15.94 3.59 6.69
N TYR A 161 -16.31 2.38 6.28
CA TYR A 161 -16.19 1.87 4.92
C TYR A 161 -16.76 2.86 3.88
N LYS A 162 -16.01 3.09 2.81
CA LYS A 162 -16.27 4.05 1.71
C LYS A 162 -16.35 5.54 2.11
N THR A 163 -16.03 5.93 3.35
CA THR A 163 -15.94 7.34 3.77
C THR A 163 -14.49 7.80 3.85
N ILE A 164 -14.20 9.02 3.43
CA ILE A 164 -12.83 9.58 3.30
C ILE A 164 -12.73 10.86 4.11
N GLY A 165 -11.70 10.97 4.94
CA GLY A 165 -11.41 12.17 5.73
C GLY A 165 -12.50 12.51 6.73
N LEU A 166 -13.33 11.53 7.12
CA LEU A 166 -14.45 11.69 8.05
C LEU A 166 -14.35 10.71 9.23
N SER A 167 -14.74 11.19 10.42
CA SER A 167 -14.90 10.35 11.59
C SER A 167 -16.02 9.32 11.38
N ALA A 168 -15.98 8.22 12.14
CA ALA A 168 -17.01 7.18 12.08
C ALA A 168 -18.42 7.61 12.57
N ALA A 169 -18.64 8.89 12.91
CA ALA A 169 -19.98 9.45 13.08
C ALA A 169 -20.65 9.80 11.73
N ALA A 170 -19.89 10.01 10.66
CA ALA A 170 -20.43 10.13 9.30
C ALA A 170 -20.99 8.79 8.77
N ARG A 171 -21.87 8.83 7.78
CA ARG A 171 -22.54 7.65 7.20
C ARG A 171 -22.41 7.61 5.70
N TYR A 172 -22.07 6.43 5.17
CA TYR A 172 -21.88 6.18 3.75
C TYR A 172 -23.08 6.70 2.92
N GLY A 173 -22.79 7.52 1.90
CA GLY A 173 -23.79 8.11 0.99
C GLY A 173 -24.69 9.20 1.58
N GLN A 174 -24.53 9.59 2.86
CA GLN A 174 -25.43 10.56 3.54
C GLN A 174 -24.76 11.92 3.71
N CYS A 175 -24.87 12.80 2.70
CA CYS A 175 -24.16 14.09 2.65
C CYS A 175 -24.35 14.94 3.93
N ASN A 176 -25.57 15.01 4.45
CA ASN A 176 -25.91 15.70 5.70
C ASN A 176 -25.13 15.22 6.96
N THR A 177 -24.46 14.06 6.92
CA THR A 177 -23.59 13.57 8.00
C THR A 177 -22.11 13.97 7.87
N THR A 178 -21.74 14.70 6.82
CA THR A 178 -20.35 15.17 6.59
C THR A 178 -19.95 16.23 7.62
N LYS A 179 -20.79 17.26 7.79
CA LYS A 179 -20.43 18.48 8.52
C LYS A 179 -20.23 18.25 10.01
N GLY A 180 -19.09 18.67 10.53
CA GLY A 180 -18.66 18.47 11.92
C GLY A 180 -17.93 17.15 12.17
N ASN A 181 -17.77 16.31 11.14
CA ASN A 181 -17.06 15.03 11.21
C ASN A 181 -15.75 15.02 10.42
N GLU A 182 -15.37 16.13 9.79
CA GLU A 182 -14.12 16.30 9.04
C GLU A 182 -12.89 16.09 9.93
N VAL A 183 -11.99 15.19 9.53
CA VAL A 183 -10.72 14.92 10.21
C VAL A 183 -9.53 15.27 9.33
N ILE A 184 -8.66 16.15 9.84
CA ILE A 184 -7.60 16.81 9.09
C ILE A 184 -6.40 15.88 8.86
N SER A 185 -5.94 15.76 7.61
CA SER A 185 -4.82 14.91 7.24
C SER A 185 -3.46 15.41 7.78
N VAL A 186 -2.45 14.54 7.82
CA VAL A 186 -1.06 14.93 8.09
C VAL A 186 -0.53 15.83 6.97
N LEU A 187 -0.95 15.60 5.71
CA LEU A 187 -0.60 16.47 4.58
C LEU A 187 -1.09 17.91 4.82
N GLN A 188 -2.35 18.11 5.17
CA GLN A 188 -2.91 19.44 5.45
C GLN A 188 -2.26 20.10 6.68
N ARG A 189 -1.90 19.31 7.70
CA ARG A 189 -1.10 19.77 8.85
C ARG A 189 0.31 20.21 8.46
N ALA A 190 1.01 19.43 7.61
CA ALA A 190 2.33 19.76 7.10
C ALA A 190 2.29 21.04 6.25
N ARG A 191 1.26 21.21 5.41
CA ARG A 191 1.07 22.44 4.63
C ARG A 191 0.85 23.65 5.53
N LYS A 192 0.03 23.51 6.58
CA LYS A 192 -0.18 24.56 7.60
C LYS A 192 1.10 24.89 8.38
N ALA A 193 2.01 23.93 8.55
CA ALA A 193 3.34 24.13 9.14
C ALA A 193 4.38 24.74 8.17
N GLY A 194 3.98 25.15 6.96
CA GLY A 194 4.86 25.80 5.98
C GLY A 194 5.71 24.83 5.14
N LYS A 195 5.50 23.52 5.25
CA LYS A 195 6.13 22.51 4.38
C LYS A 195 5.53 22.54 2.98
N ALA A 196 6.29 22.08 1.99
CA ALA A 196 5.73 21.76 0.68
C ALA A 196 4.98 20.43 0.78
N VAL A 197 3.97 20.19 -0.05
CA VAL A 197 3.20 18.95 0.02
C VAL A 197 2.91 18.35 -1.35
N GLY A 198 3.00 17.04 -1.46
CA GLY A 198 2.79 16.32 -2.72
C GLY A 198 2.04 14.99 -2.59
N ILE A 199 1.43 14.61 -3.71
CA ILE A 199 0.66 13.38 -3.93
C ILE A 199 1.15 12.77 -5.25
N VAL A 200 1.54 11.51 -5.21
CA VAL A 200 1.95 10.69 -6.36
C VAL A 200 1.20 9.36 -6.28
N THR A 201 0.59 8.90 -7.37
CA THR A 201 -0.14 7.62 -7.41
C THR A 201 -0.22 7.06 -8.84
N THR A 202 -0.26 5.73 -9.00
CA THR A 202 -0.64 5.09 -10.28
C THR A 202 -2.16 4.97 -10.47
N SER A 203 -2.97 5.36 -9.49
CA SER A 203 -4.43 5.50 -9.63
C SER A 203 -4.82 6.92 -10.06
N ARG A 204 -6.12 7.18 -10.16
CA ARG A 204 -6.67 8.55 -10.22
C ARG A 204 -6.23 9.34 -8.98
N VAL A 205 -5.80 10.59 -9.15
CA VAL A 205 -5.50 11.46 -7.98
C VAL A 205 -6.73 11.75 -7.11
N GLN A 206 -7.93 11.46 -7.62
CA GLN A 206 -9.23 11.48 -6.92
C GLN A 206 -9.64 10.13 -6.31
N HIS A 207 -8.81 9.08 -6.41
CA HIS A 207 -9.09 7.79 -5.79
C HIS A 207 -9.05 7.85 -4.26
N ALA A 208 -9.47 6.79 -3.57
CA ALA A 208 -9.72 6.84 -2.13
C ALA A 208 -8.47 7.11 -1.29
N SER A 209 -7.38 6.40 -1.59
CA SER A 209 -6.07 6.53 -0.94
C SER A 209 -5.46 7.94 -1.08
N PRO A 210 -5.29 8.53 -2.29
CA PRO A 210 -4.72 9.87 -2.43
C PRO A 210 -5.68 10.95 -1.89
N SER A 211 -7.00 10.79 -2.06
CA SER A 211 -7.96 11.78 -1.57
C SER A 211 -8.13 11.80 -0.06
N GLY A 212 -7.73 10.75 0.68
CA GLY A 212 -7.58 10.83 2.14
C GLY A 212 -6.57 11.88 2.61
N THR A 213 -5.73 12.42 1.72
CA THR A 213 -4.81 13.52 2.06
C THR A 213 -5.46 14.90 2.01
N TYR A 214 -6.63 15.09 1.35
CA TYR A 214 -7.21 16.43 1.13
C TYR A 214 -8.75 16.51 1.15
N ALA A 215 -9.48 15.40 0.99
CA ALA A 215 -10.92 15.38 0.81
C ALA A 215 -11.68 14.92 2.08
N HIS A 216 -12.90 15.42 2.21
CA HIS A 216 -13.89 15.00 3.19
C HIS A 216 -15.16 14.60 2.44
N VAL A 217 -15.40 13.29 2.26
CA VAL A 217 -16.57 12.77 1.51
C VAL A 217 -17.16 11.52 2.17
N VAL A 218 -18.49 11.45 2.17
CA VAL A 218 -19.27 10.29 2.63
C VAL A 218 -19.39 9.17 1.59
N ASP A 219 -18.93 9.38 0.35
CA ASP A 219 -18.85 8.35 -0.67
C ASP A 219 -17.58 8.55 -1.52
N ARG A 220 -16.66 7.58 -1.48
CA ARG A 220 -15.44 7.55 -2.30
C ARG A 220 -15.68 7.63 -3.81
N ASN A 221 -16.90 7.37 -4.28
CA ASN A 221 -17.21 7.34 -5.71
C ASN A 221 -17.61 8.72 -6.28
N TRP A 222 -17.67 9.77 -5.46
CA TRP A 222 -17.98 11.14 -5.88
C TRP A 222 -16.77 11.85 -6.51
N TYR A 223 -16.16 11.24 -7.53
CA TYR A 223 -14.95 11.73 -8.19
C TYR A 223 -15.15 13.10 -8.86
N ALA A 224 -16.28 13.29 -9.53
CA ALA A 224 -16.75 14.55 -10.11
C ALA A 224 -18.23 14.82 -9.75
N ASP A 225 -18.71 16.03 -9.97
CA ASP A 225 -20.11 16.43 -9.78
C ASP A 225 -21.09 15.51 -10.53
N ALA A 226 -20.71 15.05 -11.73
CA ALA A 226 -21.48 14.10 -12.53
C ALA A 226 -21.67 12.70 -11.88
N SER A 227 -20.87 12.36 -10.87
CA SER A 227 -20.99 11.11 -10.09
C SER A 227 -21.75 11.26 -8.78
N MET A 228 -22.27 12.46 -8.49
CA MET A 228 -23.00 12.77 -7.25
C MET A 228 -24.52 12.72 -7.46
N PRO A 229 -25.31 12.24 -6.47
CA PRO A 229 -26.75 12.39 -6.50
C PRO A 229 -27.14 13.87 -6.32
N ALA A 230 -28.23 14.29 -6.96
CA ALA A 230 -28.71 15.68 -6.94
C ALA A 230 -28.96 16.19 -5.51
N GLU A 231 -29.42 15.32 -4.61
CA GLU A 231 -29.62 15.63 -3.20
C GLU A 231 -28.31 15.98 -2.47
N ALA A 232 -27.18 15.34 -2.80
CA ALA A 232 -25.89 15.65 -2.19
C ALA A 232 -25.32 16.98 -2.69
N LEU A 233 -25.48 17.27 -3.98
CA LEU A 233 -25.14 18.56 -4.58
C LEU A 233 -25.97 19.70 -3.95
N ALA A 234 -27.29 19.48 -3.79
CA ALA A 234 -28.20 20.43 -3.15
C ALA A 234 -27.92 20.64 -1.65
N GLN A 235 -27.45 19.59 -0.94
CA GLN A 235 -26.99 19.68 0.44
C GLN A 235 -25.60 20.33 0.59
N GLY A 236 -24.92 20.63 -0.53
CA GLY A 236 -23.66 21.38 -0.55
C GLY A 236 -22.39 20.53 -0.44
N CYS A 237 -22.49 19.19 -0.48
CA CYS A 237 -21.30 18.34 -0.62
C CYS A 237 -20.58 18.65 -1.93
N LYS A 238 -19.26 18.44 -1.95
CA LYS A 238 -18.38 18.70 -3.09
C LYS A 238 -17.70 17.41 -3.55
N ASP A 239 -17.58 17.28 -4.86
CA ASP A 239 -16.86 16.18 -5.48
C ASP A 239 -15.36 16.23 -5.16
N ILE A 240 -14.70 15.07 -5.25
CA ILE A 240 -13.30 14.90 -4.86
C ILE A 240 -12.38 15.74 -5.76
N ALA A 241 -12.64 15.81 -7.07
CA ALA A 241 -11.89 16.68 -7.99
C ALA A 241 -11.99 18.17 -7.62
N TRP A 242 -13.18 18.65 -7.20
CA TRP A 242 -13.33 20.00 -6.68
C TRP A 242 -12.51 20.16 -5.38
N GLN A 243 -12.61 19.23 -4.44
CA GLN A 243 -11.88 19.29 -3.16
C GLN A 243 -10.36 19.28 -3.34
N LEU A 244 -9.81 18.57 -4.33
CA LEU A 244 -8.39 18.55 -4.70
C LEU A 244 -7.82 19.96 -4.98
N VAL A 245 -8.61 20.82 -5.62
CA VAL A 245 -8.17 22.18 -5.99
C VAL A 245 -8.38 23.21 -4.88
N HIS A 246 -9.36 22.98 -4.00
CA HIS A 246 -9.88 23.99 -3.06
C HIS A 246 -9.51 23.76 -1.58
N ASN A 247 -9.40 22.52 -1.11
CA ASN A 247 -9.27 22.24 0.33
C ASN A 247 -7.86 22.48 0.86
N VAL A 248 -6.85 22.11 0.06
CA VAL A 248 -5.43 22.17 0.45
C VAL A 248 -4.63 22.72 -0.73
N ASP A 249 -3.70 23.62 -0.45
CA ASP A 249 -2.78 24.14 -1.45
C ASP A 249 -1.61 23.17 -1.64
N ILE A 250 -1.74 22.27 -2.62
CA ILE A 250 -0.82 21.16 -2.87
C ILE A 250 0.21 21.54 -3.95
N ASN A 251 1.49 21.36 -3.66
CA ASN A 251 2.60 21.69 -4.57
C ASN A 251 2.75 20.68 -5.71
N VAL A 252 2.58 19.39 -5.44
CA VAL A 252 2.73 18.35 -6.46
C VAL A 252 1.52 17.41 -6.46
N ILE A 253 0.88 17.25 -7.62
CA ILE A 253 -0.26 16.35 -7.82
C ILE A 253 0.07 15.51 -9.05
N MET A 254 0.37 14.23 -8.91
CA MET A 254 0.75 13.36 -10.03
C MET A 254 0.05 12.00 -9.97
N GLY A 255 -0.49 11.58 -11.12
CA GLY A 255 -1.18 10.31 -11.31
C GLY A 255 -2.15 10.38 -12.49
N GLY A 256 -3.21 9.58 -12.44
CA GLY A 256 -4.31 9.64 -13.42
C GLY A 256 -5.44 10.61 -13.04
N GLY A 257 -6.50 10.66 -13.84
CA GLY A 257 -7.77 11.29 -13.48
C GLY A 257 -8.11 12.59 -14.22
N ARG A 258 -7.64 12.78 -15.46
CA ARG A 258 -7.98 13.96 -16.29
C ARG A 258 -9.50 14.15 -16.45
N ILE A 259 -10.26 13.06 -16.58
CA ILE A 259 -11.69 13.07 -16.95
C ILE A 259 -12.58 13.84 -15.95
N TYR A 260 -12.21 13.86 -14.67
CA TYR A 260 -12.98 14.50 -13.59
C TYR A 260 -12.74 16.01 -13.48
N MET A 261 -11.76 16.53 -14.22
CA MET A 261 -11.24 17.89 -14.06
C MET A 261 -11.74 18.87 -15.13
N THR A 262 -12.36 18.39 -16.20
CA THR A 262 -12.77 19.20 -17.36
C THR A 262 -14.26 19.07 -17.70
N PRO A 263 -14.88 20.09 -18.34
CA PRO A 263 -16.30 20.09 -18.68
C PRO A 263 -16.73 18.92 -19.55
N ALA A 264 -17.99 18.52 -19.40
CA ALA A 264 -18.68 17.51 -20.20
C ALA A 264 -18.38 17.67 -21.71
N GLY A 265 -17.77 16.65 -22.31
CA GLY A 265 -17.44 16.60 -23.74
C GLY A 265 -16.10 17.24 -24.14
N THR A 266 -15.32 17.78 -23.20
CA THR A 266 -13.94 18.25 -23.48
C THR A 266 -13.06 17.07 -23.94
N PRO A 267 -12.47 17.08 -25.14
CA PRO A 267 -11.61 15.98 -25.60
C PRO A 267 -10.40 15.77 -24.70
N ASP A 268 -10.06 14.51 -24.41
CA ASP A 268 -8.82 14.17 -23.73
C ASP A 268 -7.60 14.46 -24.65
N PRO A 269 -6.48 15.02 -24.13
CA PRO A 269 -5.33 15.36 -24.97
C PRO A 269 -4.62 14.15 -25.61
N GLU A 270 -4.67 12.97 -24.99
CA GLU A 270 -4.04 11.74 -25.49
C GLU A 270 -5.04 10.90 -26.31
N TYR A 271 -6.31 10.93 -25.93
CA TYR A 271 -7.39 10.14 -26.55
C TYR A 271 -8.48 10.99 -27.24
N PRO A 272 -8.16 11.98 -28.08
CA PRO A 272 -9.12 12.99 -28.56
C PRO A 272 -10.23 12.43 -29.48
N THR A 273 -10.09 11.19 -29.96
CA THR A 273 -11.08 10.47 -30.78
C THR A 273 -12.02 9.58 -29.97
N TYR A 274 -11.78 9.40 -28.67
CA TYR A 274 -12.53 8.47 -27.81
C TYR A 274 -13.43 9.24 -26.85
N SER A 275 -14.70 9.41 -27.21
CA SER A 275 -15.66 10.18 -26.41
C SER A 275 -15.96 9.59 -25.02
N SER A 276 -15.52 8.37 -24.72
CA SER A 276 -15.52 7.77 -23.39
C SER A 276 -14.51 8.40 -22.43
N GLU A 277 -13.42 8.96 -22.97
CA GLU A 277 -12.33 9.58 -22.20
C GLU A 277 -12.49 11.09 -22.04
N ASN A 278 -13.44 11.69 -22.76
CA ASN A 278 -13.74 13.11 -22.68
C ASN A 278 -14.20 13.51 -21.27
N GLY A 279 -13.84 14.72 -20.84
CA GLY A 279 -14.23 15.29 -19.55
C GLY A 279 -15.72 15.15 -19.25
N ILE A 280 -16.07 14.91 -17.99
CA ILE A 280 -17.44 14.59 -17.57
C ILE A 280 -18.13 15.63 -16.68
N ARG A 281 -17.49 16.76 -16.33
CA ARG A 281 -18.08 17.72 -15.38
C ARG A 281 -19.33 18.40 -15.92
N ASN A 282 -20.46 18.30 -15.21
CA ASN A 282 -21.73 18.91 -15.61
C ASN A 282 -21.84 20.38 -15.17
N ASP A 283 -21.05 20.79 -14.19
CA ASP A 283 -20.97 22.17 -13.69
C ASP A 283 -20.24 23.16 -14.63
N GLY A 284 -19.69 22.68 -15.74
CA GLY A 284 -18.98 23.50 -16.72
C GLY A 284 -17.62 24.03 -16.27
N GLN A 285 -17.10 23.61 -15.11
CA GLN A 285 -15.80 24.06 -14.61
C GLN A 285 -14.64 23.32 -15.29
N ASN A 286 -13.57 24.06 -15.59
CA ASN A 286 -12.26 23.48 -15.87
C ASN A 286 -11.37 23.69 -14.64
N LEU A 287 -11.21 22.64 -13.84
CA LEU A 287 -10.50 22.67 -12.57
C LEU A 287 -8.97 22.77 -12.74
N ILE A 288 -8.43 22.29 -13.87
CA ILE A 288 -7.00 22.46 -14.22
C ILE A 288 -6.72 23.96 -14.41
N ASN A 289 -7.49 24.63 -15.27
CA ASN A 289 -7.35 26.06 -15.53
C ASN A 289 -7.54 26.89 -14.25
N LYS A 290 -8.50 26.50 -13.41
CA LYS A 290 -8.71 27.14 -12.10
C LYS A 290 -7.48 27.00 -11.20
N TRP A 291 -6.97 25.78 -11.02
CA TRP A 291 -5.80 25.51 -10.19
C TRP A 291 -4.56 26.29 -10.66
N LEU A 292 -4.32 26.34 -11.98
CA LEU A 292 -3.26 27.14 -12.61
C LEU A 292 -3.42 28.64 -12.33
N SER A 293 -4.63 29.19 -12.51
CA SER A 293 -4.89 30.63 -12.39
C SER A 293 -4.64 31.20 -10.98
N GLU A 294 -4.73 30.35 -9.96
CA GLU A 294 -4.61 30.72 -8.54
C GLU A 294 -3.16 30.65 -8.03
N ARG A 295 -2.24 30.02 -8.77
CA ARG A 295 -0.91 29.62 -8.29
C ARG A 295 0.21 30.14 -9.20
N LYS A 296 1.04 31.05 -8.67
CA LYS A 296 2.21 31.55 -9.39
C LYS A 296 3.25 30.44 -9.57
N GLY A 297 3.83 30.31 -10.76
CA GLY A 297 4.77 29.22 -11.07
C GLY A 297 4.11 27.85 -11.11
N ALA A 298 2.81 27.78 -11.40
CA ALA A 298 2.10 26.53 -11.62
C ALA A 298 2.25 26.02 -13.05
N ARG A 299 2.45 24.72 -13.19
CA ARG A 299 2.51 23.99 -14.46
C ARG A 299 1.54 22.82 -14.43
N TYR A 300 0.78 22.68 -15.51
CA TYR A 300 0.04 21.47 -15.82
C TYR A 300 0.79 20.72 -16.92
N VAL A 301 0.86 19.40 -16.78
CA VAL A 301 1.45 18.46 -17.75
C VAL A 301 0.54 17.24 -17.87
N TRP A 302 0.58 16.55 -18.99
CA TRP A 302 -0.22 15.34 -19.22
C TRP A 302 0.58 14.16 -19.78
N ASN A 303 1.88 14.35 -20.03
CA ASN A 303 2.81 13.30 -20.48
C ASN A 303 4.16 13.38 -19.74
N ARG A 304 4.93 12.30 -19.86
CA ARG A 304 6.25 12.08 -19.25
C ARG A 304 7.28 13.15 -19.61
N THR A 305 7.39 13.54 -20.88
CA THR A 305 8.38 14.51 -21.34
C THR A 305 8.14 15.87 -20.70
N GLU A 306 6.91 16.37 -20.76
CA GLU A 306 6.51 17.63 -20.11
C GLU A 306 6.73 17.58 -18.59
N MET A 307 6.47 16.44 -17.93
CA MET A 307 6.74 16.25 -16.50
C MET A 307 8.22 16.38 -16.16
N LEU A 308 9.10 15.74 -16.93
CA LEU A 308 10.55 15.79 -16.72
C LEU A 308 11.10 17.21 -16.93
N GLU A 309 10.64 17.91 -17.96
CA GLU A 309 10.97 19.32 -18.21
C GLU A 309 10.49 20.22 -17.06
N ALA A 310 9.24 20.07 -16.62
CA ALA A 310 8.66 20.86 -15.53
C ALA A 310 9.33 20.61 -14.17
N ALA A 311 9.75 19.37 -13.89
CA ALA A 311 10.49 19.02 -12.68
C ALA A 311 11.94 19.54 -12.69
N ALA A 312 12.51 19.80 -13.88
CA ALA A 312 13.82 20.43 -14.03
C ALA A 312 13.77 21.97 -13.99
N ASP A 313 12.68 22.59 -14.45
CA ASP A 313 12.49 24.05 -14.45
C ASP A 313 12.42 24.61 -13.01
N PRO A 314 13.35 25.49 -12.59
CA PRO A 314 13.36 26.08 -11.25
C PRO A 314 12.22 27.08 -11.00
N SER A 315 11.56 27.58 -12.05
CA SER A 315 10.41 28.48 -11.93
C SER A 315 9.10 27.76 -11.57
N VAL A 316 9.05 26.44 -11.77
CA VAL A 316 7.91 25.59 -11.37
C VAL A 316 7.93 25.38 -9.86
N THR A 317 6.91 25.90 -9.19
CA THR A 317 6.70 25.73 -7.73
C THR A 317 5.42 24.95 -7.41
N TYR A 318 4.57 24.76 -8.41
CA TYR A 318 3.42 23.87 -8.38
C TYR A 318 3.39 23.03 -9.67
N LEU A 319 3.26 21.71 -9.56
CA LEU A 319 3.20 20.78 -10.69
C LEU A 319 1.98 19.86 -10.57
N MET A 320 1.08 19.92 -11.56
CA MET A 320 -0.03 18.98 -11.72
C MET A 320 0.21 18.14 -12.98
N GLY A 321 0.53 16.86 -12.80
CA GLY A 321 0.69 15.87 -13.87
C GLY A 321 -0.48 14.89 -13.88
N LEU A 322 -1.32 14.92 -14.90
CA LEU A 322 -2.44 13.99 -15.04
C LEU A 322 -2.27 13.15 -16.31
N PHE A 323 -1.79 11.92 -16.13
CA PHE A 323 -1.23 11.09 -17.20
C PHE A 323 -2.24 10.17 -17.90
N GLU A 324 -3.42 9.94 -17.32
CA GLU A 324 -4.52 9.19 -17.95
C GLU A 324 -5.90 9.83 -17.66
N PRO A 325 -6.95 9.54 -18.45
CA PRO A 325 -8.33 9.97 -18.17
C PRO A 325 -8.83 9.45 -16.83
N MET A 326 -8.58 8.16 -16.55
CA MET A 326 -8.89 7.48 -15.29
C MET A 326 -7.60 7.04 -14.59
N ASP A 327 -7.45 5.77 -14.20
CA ASP A 327 -6.22 5.28 -13.56
C ASP A 327 -5.08 5.17 -14.58
N MET A 328 -3.81 5.28 -14.16
CA MET A 328 -2.68 5.10 -15.07
C MET A 328 -2.66 3.68 -15.65
N LYS A 329 -2.06 3.47 -16.83
CA LYS A 329 -1.85 2.11 -17.37
C LYS A 329 -1.04 1.26 -16.37
N TYR A 330 -1.25 -0.05 -16.35
CA TYR A 330 -0.39 -0.96 -15.56
C TYR A 330 1.05 -0.92 -16.11
N GLU A 331 2.05 -1.03 -15.25
CA GLU A 331 3.48 -0.97 -15.58
C GLU A 331 3.86 -1.87 -16.77
N MET A 332 3.36 -3.11 -16.79
CA MET A 332 3.61 -4.07 -17.88
C MET A 332 3.16 -3.62 -19.28
N VAL A 333 2.25 -2.63 -19.36
CA VAL A 333 1.59 -2.20 -20.61
C VAL A 333 1.52 -0.67 -20.74
N HIS A 334 2.27 0.07 -19.91
CA HIS A 334 2.36 1.52 -20.04
C HIS A 334 3.10 1.89 -21.34
N ASN A 335 2.90 3.09 -21.87
CA ASN A 335 3.72 3.62 -22.96
C ASN A 335 4.88 4.43 -22.39
N ALA A 336 6.08 3.84 -22.32
CA ALA A 336 7.25 4.44 -21.63
C ALA A 336 7.75 5.76 -22.25
N THR A 337 7.17 6.18 -23.38
CA THR A 337 7.42 7.50 -23.99
C THR A 337 6.41 8.55 -23.55
N LEU A 338 5.15 8.17 -23.26
CA LEU A 338 4.06 9.07 -22.89
C LEU A 338 3.75 9.04 -21.38
N ASP A 339 3.77 7.87 -20.77
CA ASP A 339 3.43 7.63 -19.37
C ASP A 339 4.72 7.60 -18.52
N PRO A 340 4.84 8.40 -17.44
CA PRO A 340 5.93 8.27 -16.50
C PRO A 340 5.72 7.08 -15.57
N SER A 341 6.79 6.40 -15.17
CA SER A 341 6.70 5.36 -14.14
C SER A 341 6.47 5.96 -12.74
N LEU A 342 6.08 5.13 -11.76
CA LEU A 342 5.90 5.59 -10.37
C LEU A 342 7.21 6.12 -9.76
N THR A 343 8.33 5.49 -10.10
CA THR A 343 9.69 5.90 -9.77
C THR A 343 10.00 7.29 -10.33
N GLU A 344 9.68 7.54 -11.60
CA GLU A 344 9.92 8.84 -12.25
C GLU A 344 9.05 9.96 -11.69
N MET A 345 7.76 9.67 -11.42
CA MET A 345 6.87 10.60 -10.71
C MET A 345 7.40 10.90 -9.30
N THR A 346 7.89 9.89 -8.57
CA THR A 346 8.43 10.07 -7.22
C THR A 346 9.67 10.97 -7.23
N GLU A 347 10.60 10.75 -8.15
CA GLU A 347 11.78 11.60 -8.34
C GLU A 347 11.39 13.04 -8.75
N ALA A 348 10.44 13.20 -9.69
CA ALA A 348 9.93 14.50 -10.09
C ALA A 348 9.29 15.26 -8.92
N ALA A 349 8.52 14.57 -8.07
CA ALA A 349 7.94 15.15 -6.86
C ALA A 349 9.03 15.62 -5.88
N ILE A 350 10.00 14.76 -5.57
CA ILE A 350 11.11 15.09 -4.67
C ILE A 350 11.90 16.31 -5.19
N LYS A 351 12.18 16.40 -6.50
CA LYS A 351 12.86 17.54 -7.14
C LYS A 351 12.13 18.88 -7.00
N VAL A 352 10.80 18.87 -6.99
CA VAL A 352 9.99 20.09 -6.80
C VAL A 352 9.82 20.41 -5.31
N LEU A 353 9.54 19.40 -4.47
CA LEU A 353 9.24 19.57 -3.05
C LEU A 353 10.47 19.94 -2.21
N SER A 354 11.64 19.37 -2.51
CA SER A 354 12.89 19.63 -1.77
C SER A 354 13.41 21.06 -1.91
N ARG A 355 12.81 21.86 -2.80
CA ARG A 355 13.09 23.30 -2.96
C ARG A 355 12.60 24.12 -1.75
N ASN A 356 11.68 23.58 -0.94
CA ASN A 356 11.21 24.26 0.27
C ASN A 356 12.17 24.01 1.45
N PRO A 357 12.80 25.05 2.05
CA PRO A 357 13.73 24.89 3.16
C PRO A 357 13.09 24.31 4.42
N ASN A 358 11.77 24.43 4.60
CA ASN A 358 11.04 23.85 5.73
C ASN A 358 10.83 22.32 5.60
N GLY A 359 11.26 21.74 4.47
CA GLY A 359 10.99 20.35 4.09
C GLY A 359 9.60 20.15 3.49
N PHE A 360 9.23 18.88 3.36
CA PHE A 360 8.00 18.48 2.67
C PHE A 360 7.27 17.29 3.31
N TYR A 361 6.02 17.10 2.91
CA TYR A 361 5.27 15.85 3.08
C TYR A 361 4.96 15.28 1.68
N LEU A 362 5.26 14.01 1.44
CA LEU A 362 4.96 13.33 0.18
C LEU A 362 4.19 12.03 0.46
N PHE A 363 3.04 11.87 -0.19
CA PHE A 363 2.34 10.59 -0.32
C PHE A 363 2.68 9.98 -1.69
N VAL A 364 3.13 8.72 -1.70
CA VAL A 364 3.41 7.94 -2.92
C VAL A 364 2.64 6.64 -2.85
N GLU A 365 1.97 6.25 -3.94
CA GLU A 365 1.08 5.09 -3.96
C GLU A 365 1.30 4.16 -5.15
N GLY A 366 1.56 2.88 -4.85
CA GLY A 366 1.44 1.77 -5.79
C GLY A 366 -0.03 1.35 -5.92
N GLY A 367 -0.89 2.24 -6.40
CA GLY A 367 -2.35 2.12 -6.31
C GLY A 367 -2.94 0.96 -7.11
N ARG A 368 -2.26 0.50 -8.17
CA ARG A 368 -2.78 -0.58 -9.02
C ARG A 368 -2.35 -1.99 -8.58
N ILE A 369 -1.58 -2.14 -7.51
CA ILE A 369 -1.34 -3.45 -6.85
C ILE A 369 -2.70 -4.07 -6.47
N ASP A 370 -3.56 -3.28 -5.82
CA ASP A 370 -4.94 -3.62 -5.47
C ASP A 370 -5.78 -4.03 -6.70
N HIS A 371 -5.74 -3.21 -7.75
CA HIS A 371 -6.52 -3.45 -8.98
C HIS A 371 -6.11 -4.79 -9.63
N GLY A 372 -4.81 -5.10 -9.70
CA GLY A 372 -4.33 -6.38 -10.24
C GLY A 372 -4.76 -7.58 -9.40
N HIS A 373 -4.83 -7.44 -8.07
CA HIS A 373 -5.35 -8.47 -7.18
C HIS A 373 -6.88 -8.64 -7.32
N HIS A 374 -7.64 -7.55 -7.43
CA HIS A 374 -9.09 -7.59 -7.69
C HIS A 374 -9.45 -8.24 -9.03
N GLU A 375 -8.62 -8.07 -10.06
CA GLU A 375 -8.74 -8.76 -11.36
C GLU A 375 -8.37 -10.26 -11.30
N GLY A 376 -7.81 -10.75 -10.19
CA GLY A 376 -7.26 -12.11 -10.10
C GLY A 376 -6.01 -12.31 -10.98
N MET A 377 -5.32 -11.22 -11.32
CA MET A 377 -4.18 -11.17 -12.24
C MET A 377 -2.89 -10.85 -11.45
N ALA A 378 -2.36 -11.84 -10.73
CA ALA A 378 -1.19 -11.61 -9.87
C ALA A 378 0.04 -11.08 -10.62
N GLN A 379 0.21 -11.36 -11.91
CA GLN A 379 1.33 -10.78 -12.66
C GLN A 379 1.26 -9.25 -12.67
N ARG A 380 0.08 -8.67 -12.90
CA ARG A 380 -0.14 -7.20 -12.82
C ARG A 380 0.13 -6.69 -11.40
N ALA A 381 -0.45 -7.33 -10.39
CA ALA A 381 -0.29 -6.93 -9.00
C ALA A 381 1.18 -6.95 -8.53
N LEU A 382 1.92 -8.01 -8.88
CA LEU A 382 3.31 -8.17 -8.47
C LEU A 382 4.26 -7.29 -9.27
N THR A 383 4.00 -6.99 -10.54
CA THR A 383 4.83 -6.02 -11.30
C THR A 383 4.61 -4.58 -10.85
N GLU A 384 3.37 -4.17 -10.54
CA GLU A 384 3.10 -2.89 -9.87
C GLU A 384 3.86 -2.79 -8.54
N ALA A 385 3.90 -3.90 -7.78
CA ALA A 385 4.62 -3.95 -6.52
C ALA A 385 6.15 -3.94 -6.67
N VAL A 386 6.70 -4.46 -7.78
CA VAL A 386 8.12 -4.31 -8.11
C VAL A 386 8.44 -2.84 -8.39
N GLU A 387 7.61 -2.14 -9.17
CA GLU A 387 7.81 -0.72 -9.49
C GLU A 387 7.59 0.18 -8.26
N PHE A 388 6.64 -0.15 -7.38
CA PHE A 388 6.48 0.48 -6.08
C PHE A 388 7.72 0.33 -5.18
N ASP A 389 8.35 -0.84 -5.13
CA ASP A 389 9.60 -1.04 -4.39
C ASP A 389 10.80 -0.32 -5.06
N THR A 390 10.81 -0.17 -6.39
CA THR A 390 11.79 0.66 -7.10
C THR A 390 11.61 2.15 -6.80
N ALA A 391 10.38 2.64 -6.64
CA ALA A 391 10.11 4.01 -6.20
C ALA A 391 10.57 4.27 -4.75
N ILE A 392 10.48 3.27 -3.87
CA ILE A 392 11.04 3.30 -2.51
C ILE A 392 12.58 3.36 -2.57
N GLU A 393 13.20 2.46 -3.35
CA GLU A 393 14.66 2.42 -3.61
C GLU A 393 15.15 3.81 -4.06
N ARG A 394 14.47 4.40 -5.05
CA ARG A 394 14.82 5.70 -5.63
C ARG A 394 14.67 6.88 -4.66
N ALA A 395 13.66 6.88 -3.79
CA ALA A 395 13.54 7.94 -2.78
C ALA A 395 14.64 7.85 -1.71
N GLY A 396 15.09 6.63 -1.36
CA GLY A 396 16.24 6.42 -0.48
C GLY A 396 17.56 6.94 -1.06
N GLU A 397 17.73 6.87 -2.39
CA GLU A 397 18.89 7.46 -3.08
C GLU A 397 18.90 9.01 -3.10
N LEU A 398 17.72 9.64 -2.98
CA LEU A 398 17.54 11.09 -3.16
C LEU A 398 17.47 11.87 -1.84
N LEU A 399 17.39 11.21 -0.70
CA LEU A 399 17.03 11.82 0.59
C LEU A 399 17.91 11.30 1.74
N ASP A 400 18.20 12.17 2.70
CA ASP A 400 18.99 11.81 3.87
C ASP A 400 18.06 11.29 4.99
N GLU A 401 18.24 10.04 5.40
CA GLU A 401 17.55 9.46 6.56
C GLU A 401 17.79 10.22 7.87
N ALA A 402 18.81 11.09 7.94
CA ALA A 402 19.04 11.97 9.09
C ALA A 402 17.99 13.07 9.23
N ASP A 403 17.35 13.51 8.14
CA ASP A 403 16.30 14.54 8.17
C ASP A 403 14.94 14.06 7.62
N THR A 404 14.87 12.82 7.10
CA THR A 404 13.69 12.26 6.42
C THR A 404 13.13 11.05 7.15
N LEU A 405 11.86 11.12 7.57
CA LEU A 405 11.11 9.95 8.02
C LEU A 405 10.32 9.36 6.85
N THR A 406 10.72 8.17 6.40
CA THR A 406 10.02 7.38 5.40
C THR A 406 9.26 6.24 6.08
N VAL A 407 7.99 6.05 5.71
CA VAL A 407 7.15 4.93 6.17
C VAL A 407 6.63 4.18 4.95
N VAL A 408 6.91 2.88 4.87
CA VAL A 408 6.31 1.98 3.87
C VAL A 408 5.20 1.19 4.55
N THR A 409 4.00 1.15 3.95
CA THR A 409 2.89 0.37 4.49
C THR A 409 1.90 -0.04 3.39
N ALA A 410 0.95 -0.88 3.78
CA ALA A 410 -0.25 -1.17 3.01
C ALA A 410 -1.47 -0.72 3.82
N ASP A 411 -2.53 -0.34 3.13
CA ASP A 411 -3.78 0.05 3.75
C ASP A 411 -4.62 -1.18 4.17
N HIS A 412 -4.61 -2.23 3.34
CA HIS A 412 -5.13 -3.56 3.61
C HIS A 412 -4.36 -4.65 2.84
N SER A 413 -4.90 -5.87 2.83
CA SER A 413 -4.35 -7.02 2.10
C SER A 413 -5.42 -7.59 1.17
N HIS A 414 -5.09 -8.66 0.46
CA HIS A 414 -6.00 -9.41 -0.40
C HIS A 414 -6.13 -10.86 0.07
N VAL A 415 -7.10 -11.58 -0.48
CA VAL A 415 -7.20 -13.05 -0.34
C VAL A 415 -6.20 -13.80 -1.24
N PHE A 416 -5.06 -13.15 -1.52
CA PHE A 416 -3.94 -13.65 -2.32
C PHE A 416 -3.06 -14.58 -1.48
N SER A 417 -2.65 -15.70 -2.05
CA SER A 417 -1.77 -16.68 -1.42
C SER A 417 -0.82 -17.27 -2.46
N PHE A 418 0.37 -17.69 -2.02
CA PHE A 418 1.27 -18.54 -2.80
C PHE A 418 1.66 -19.75 -1.94
N GLY A 419 1.83 -20.91 -2.57
CA GLY A 419 2.06 -22.17 -1.84
C GLY A 419 2.42 -23.34 -2.75
N GLY A 420 1.93 -24.54 -2.39
CA GLY A 420 2.11 -25.75 -3.19
C GLY A 420 3.50 -26.37 -3.14
N TYR A 421 4.39 -25.94 -2.24
CA TYR A 421 5.77 -26.47 -2.10
C TYR A 421 6.62 -26.34 -3.37
N ILE A 422 6.53 -25.20 -4.07
CA ILE A 422 7.38 -24.90 -5.22
C ILE A 422 8.88 -24.90 -4.87
N LEU A 423 9.71 -25.29 -5.84
CA LEU A 423 11.15 -25.42 -5.67
C LEU A 423 11.85 -24.05 -5.70
N ARG A 424 12.98 -23.92 -5.00
CA ARG A 424 13.81 -22.71 -5.02
C ARG A 424 14.24 -22.37 -6.45
N GLY A 425 14.17 -21.09 -6.83
CA GLY A 425 14.47 -20.60 -8.17
C GLY A 425 13.33 -20.72 -9.19
N THR A 426 12.25 -21.45 -8.89
CA THR A 426 11.10 -21.55 -9.82
C THR A 426 10.28 -20.27 -9.85
N SER A 427 9.77 -19.91 -11.03
CA SER A 427 8.92 -18.73 -11.23
C SER A 427 7.76 -18.70 -10.23
N ILE A 428 7.54 -17.56 -9.59
CA ILE A 428 6.42 -17.36 -8.64
C ILE A 428 5.04 -17.59 -9.30
N PHE A 429 4.94 -17.44 -10.61
CA PHE A 429 3.73 -17.73 -11.39
C PHE A 429 3.56 -19.21 -11.76
N GLY A 430 4.56 -20.04 -11.47
CA GLY A 430 4.64 -21.43 -11.89
C GLY A 430 3.63 -22.38 -11.24
N LEU A 431 3.65 -23.62 -11.71
CA LEU A 431 2.86 -24.72 -11.17
C LEU A 431 3.47 -25.27 -9.88
N ALA A 432 2.61 -25.77 -8.99
CA ALA A 432 3.04 -26.67 -7.93
C ALA A 432 3.58 -27.99 -8.55
N PRO A 433 4.61 -28.63 -7.96
CA PRO A 433 5.26 -29.82 -8.53
C PRO A 433 4.41 -31.09 -8.46
N LEU A 434 3.31 -31.09 -7.68
CA LEU A 434 2.39 -32.22 -7.55
C LEU A 434 0.98 -31.82 -7.99
N GLN A 435 0.27 -32.75 -8.63
CA GLN A 435 -1.14 -32.57 -8.97
C GLN A 435 -2.02 -32.49 -7.71
N ALA A 436 -3.14 -31.78 -7.81
CA ALA A 436 -4.15 -31.76 -6.78
C ALA A 436 -4.98 -33.06 -6.78
N THR A 437 -5.86 -33.22 -5.79
CA THR A 437 -6.70 -34.43 -5.60
C THR A 437 -7.61 -34.75 -6.78
N ASP A 438 -7.90 -33.78 -7.65
CA ASP A 438 -8.67 -33.95 -8.88
C ASP A 438 -7.81 -34.35 -10.11
N GLN A 439 -6.56 -34.78 -9.89
CA GLN A 439 -5.60 -35.24 -10.91
C GLN A 439 -5.26 -34.18 -11.96
N LYS A 440 -5.24 -32.91 -11.53
CA LYS A 440 -4.92 -31.74 -12.36
C LYS A 440 -3.86 -30.88 -11.68
N ASN A 441 -2.99 -30.28 -12.46
CA ASN A 441 -2.00 -29.31 -12.01
C ASN A 441 -2.67 -28.05 -11.44
N TYR A 442 -1.99 -27.30 -10.60
CA TYR A 442 -2.44 -26.00 -10.11
C TYR A 442 -1.24 -25.05 -9.94
N THR A 443 -1.50 -23.74 -10.00
CA THR A 443 -0.48 -22.69 -9.79
C THR A 443 -0.09 -22.58 -8.32
N SER A 444 1.16 -22.16 -8.05
CA SER A 444 1.59 -21.80 -6.70
C SER A 444 0.71 -20.69 -6.13
N ILE A 445 0.47 -19.65 -6.93
CA ILE A 445 -0.44 -18.56 -6.60
C ILE A 445 -1.89 -19.02 -6.73
N LEU A 446 -2.69 -18.74 -5.72
CA LEU A 446 -4.14 -18.90 -5.71
C LEU A 446 -4.80 -17.73 -4.96
N TYR A 447 -6.04 -17.41 -5.35
CA TYR A 447 -6.90 -16.48 -4.62
C TYR A 447 -8.05 -17.22 -3.94
N GLY A 448 -8.41 -16.82 -2.71
CA GLY A 448 -9.54 -17.41 -1.98
C GLY A 448 -10.91 -17.11 -2.59
N ASN A 449 -11.02 -16.05 -3.40
CA ASN A 449 -12.15 -15.73 -4.26
C ASN A 449 -11.67 -14.76 -5.36
N GLY A 450 -12.52 -14.48 -6.35
CA GLY A 450 -12.20 -13.55 -7.44
C GLY A 450 -12.74 -14.02 -8.79
N PRO A 451 -12.54 -13.23 -9.86
CA PRO A 451 -13.10 -13.52 -11.18
C PRO A 451 -12.50 -14.77 -11.83
N GLY A 452 -11.32 -15.22 -11.40
CA GLY A 452 -10.68 -16.43 -11.95
C GLY A 452 -11.24 -17.77 -11.49
N TYR A 453 -12.27 -17.81 -10.65
CA TYR A 453 -12.96 -19.06 -10.34
C TYR A 453 -13.65 -19.64 -11.60
N PRO A 454 -13.21 -20.80 -12.13
CA PRO A 454 -13.66 -21.32 -13.42
C PRO A 454 -15.02 -22.04 -13.38
N GLY A 455 -15.72 -21.99 -12.24
CA GLY A 455 -16.91 -22.81 -11.99
C GLY A 455 -16.58 -24.16 -11.33
N ALA A 456 -17.58 -25.05 -11.29
CA ALA A 456 -17.50 -26.31 -10.54
C ALA A 456 -16.49 -27.33 -11.10
N ILE A 457 -16.05 -27.16 -12.35
CA ILE A 457 -15.03 -28.00 -12.99
C ILE A 457 -13.95 -27.05 -13.51
N ARG A 458 -12.80 -27.03 -12.84
CA ARG A 458 -11.62 -26.27 -13.31
C ARG A 458 -10.93 -26.95 -14.49
N PRO A 459 -10.31 -26.20 -15.42
CA PRO A 459 -9.41 -26.77 -16.40
C PRO A 459 -8.16 -27.35 -15.72
N ASP A 460 -7.43 -28.19 -16.45
CA ASP A 460 -6.05 -28.54 -16.08
C ASP A 460 -5.11 -27.43 -16.55
N VAL A 461 -4.15 -27.03 -15.72
CA VAL A 461 -3.28 -25.87 -15.99
C VAL A 461 -1.93 -26.37 -16.48
N ASN A 462 -1.48 -25.91 -17.64
CA ASN A 462 -0.14 -26.20 -18.13
C ASN A 462 0.81 -25.02 -17.85
N SER A 463 2.10 -25.21 -18.13
CA SER A 463 3.13 -24.19 -17.90
C SER A 463 2.95 -22.93 -18.74
N SER A 464 2.36 -23.01 -19.94
CA SER A 464 2.07 -21.83 -20.75
C SER A 464 0.95 -20.99 -20.12
N ILE A 465 -0.18 -21.60 -19.72
CA ILE A 465 -1.29 -20.89 -19.04
C ILE A 465 -0.83 -20.29 -17.70
N ALA A 466 0.06 -20.98 -16.97
CA ALA A 466 0.65 -20.47 -15.73
C ALA A 466 1.59 -19.26 -15.97
N GLY A 467 2.36 -19.26 -17.07
CA GLY A 467 3.36 -18.23 -17.37
C GLY A 467 2.90 -17.06 -18.25
N GLU A 468 1.87 -17.23 -19.08
CA GLU A 468 1.50 -16.26 -20.14
C GLU A 468 0.77 -14.99 -19.67
N GLY A 469 0.41 -14.87 -18.39
CA GLY A 469 -0.21 -13.63 -17.86
C GLY A 469 -1.63 -13.33 -18.32
N THR A 470 -2.13 -14.06 -19.31
CA THR A 470 -3.50 -14.00 -19.84
C THR A 470 -4.50 -14.75 -18.95
N GLY A 471 -4.01 -15.71 -18.16
CA GLY A 471 -4.80 -16.52 -17.26
C GLY A 471 -5.24 -15.75 -16.01
N GLN A 472 -6.53 -15.49 -15.91
CA GLN A 472 -7.24 -15.43 -14.63
C GLN A 472 -6.77 -16.57 -13.72
N GLN A 473 -6.00 -16.26 -12.68
CA GLN A 473 -5.46 -17.31 -11.82
C GLN A 473 -6.59 -17.92 -10.99
N HIS A 474 -6.65 -19.26 -10.96
CA HIS A 474 -7.88 -19.92 -10.58
C HIS A 474 -8.26 -19.69 -9.12
N GLY A 475 -9.46 -19.18 -8.91
CA GLY A 475 -10.03 -19.01 -7.59
C GLY A 475 -10.20 -20.37 -6.91
N GLY A 476 -9.74 -20.49 -5.67
CA GLY A 476 -9.90 -21.68 -4.85
C GLY A 476 -11.36 -21.89 -4.47
N GLY A 477 -12.12 -22.59 -5.31
CA GLY A 477 -13.46 -23.06 -4.95
C GLY A 477 -13.42 -24.00 -3.75
N ASN A 478 -14.55 -24.13 -3.05
CA ASN A 478 -14.75 -24.94 -1.82
C ASN A 478 -14.53 -26.48 -1.96
N GLY A 479 -13.76 -26.92 -2.96
CA GLY A 479 -13.28 -28.31 -3.13
C GLY A 479 -11.80 -28.49 -2.78
N LEU A 480 -11.00 -27.42 -2.64
CA LEU A 480 -9.60 -27.51 -2.17
C LEU A 480 -9.54 -27.66 -0.64
N GLY A 481 -10.14 -28.72 -0.14
CA GLY A 481 -9.99 -29.13 1.25
C GLY A 481 -8.59 -29.65 1.50
N VAL A 482 -7.69 -28.78 1.97
CA VAL A 482 -6.41 -29.20 2.59
C VAL A 482 -6.72 -29.94 3.88
N THR A 483 -7.06 -31.21 3.75
CA THR A 483 -7.34 -32.11 4.85
C THR A 483 -6.02 -32.63 5.41
N SER A 484 -5.51 -31.98 6.45
CA SER A 484 -4.56 -32.64 7.34
C SER A 484 -5.23 -33.89 7.94
N PRO A 485 -4.55 -35.05 7.98
CA PRO A 485 -5.19 -36.31 8.35
C PRO A 485 -5.36 -36.43 9.88
N LEU A 486 -6.42 -35.84 10.43
CA LEU A 486 -6.86 -36.10 11.79
C LEU A 486 -8.34 -36.46 11.86
N THR A 487 -8.57 -37.76 12.02
CA THR A 487 -9.76 -38.43 12.60
C THR A 487 -11.13 -38.16 11.97
N GLY A 488 -11.76 -39.21 11.46
CA GLY A 488 -13.10 -39.14 10.90
C GLY A 488 -14.21 -39.15 11.95
N PHE A 489 -15.30 -38.44 11.64
CA PHE A 489 -16.65 -38.70 12.12
C PHE A 489 -17.62 -38.47 10.96
N SER A 490 -18.44 -39.48 10.63
CA SER A 490 -19.54 -39.32 9.67
C SER A 490 -20.83 -38.96 10.40
N LEU A 491 -21.57 -37.98 9.87
CA LEU A 491 -22.96 -37.71 10.22
C LEU A 491 -23.82 -37.62 8.94
N PRO A 492 -25.11 -37.96 9.02
CA PRO A 492 -25.89 -38.36 7.85
C PRO A 492 -26.44 -37.21 7.01
N LYS A 493 -26.75 -37.53 5.75
CA LYS A 493 -27.35 -36.62 4.77
C LYS A 493 -28.80 -36.25 5.12
N GLY A 494 -29.20 -35.00 4.85
CA GLY A 494 -30.55 -34.71 4.37
C GLY A 494 -31.25 -33.49 4.95
N ILE A 495 -31.00 -32.30 4.40
CA ILE A 495 -32.02 -31.24 4.27
C ILE A 495 -31.88 -30.63 2.86
N SER A 496 -32.99 -30.56 2.12
CA SER A 496 -33.07 -29.87 0.83
C SER A 496 -33.75 -28.51 1.04
N VAL A 497 -33.17 -27.44 0.47
CA VAL A 497 -33.78 -26.11 0.44
C VAL A 497 -33.90 -25.66 -1.01
N THR A 498 -35.12 -25.65 -1.52
CA THR A 498 -35.45 -25.15 -2.87
C THR A 498 -35.63 -23.64 -2.86
N CYS A 499 -34.76 -22.91 -3.56
CA CYS A 499 -34.96 -21.48 -3.87
C CYS A 499 -35.46 -21.30 -5.30
N SER A 500 -36.68 -20.76 -5.45
CA SER A 500 -37.30 -20.44 -6.74
C SER A 500 -36.70 -19.17 -7.36
N ARG A 501 -36.24 -19.25 -8.61
CA ARG A 501 -35.73 -18.08 -9.37
C ARG A 501 -36.87 -17.19 -9.87
N ARG A 502 -36.70 -15.86 -9.79
CA ARG A 502 -37.33 -14.90 -10.71
C ARG A 502 -36.26 -14.39 -11.69
N PRO A 503 -36.58 -14.21 -12.99
CA PRO A 503 -35.63 -13.66 -13.96
C PRO A 503 -35.62 -12.12 -13.91
N SER A 504 -34.42 -11.54 -14.00
CA SER A 504 -34.20 -10.12 -14.34
C SER A 504 -33.90 -10.00 -15.86
N PRO A 505 -34.42 -8.97 -16.56
CA PRO A 505 -34.31 -8.87 -18.01
C PRO A 505 -32.96 -8.30 -18.47
N SER A 506 -32.48 -8.82 -19.60
CA SER A 506 -31.32 -8.32 -20.34
C SER A 506 -31.66 -7.09 -21.18
N SER A 507 -30.83 -6.05 -21.12
CA SER A 507 -30.92 -4.89 -22.02
C SER A 507 -30.03 -5.04 -23.25
N GLN A 508 -30.63 -5.37 -24.40
CA GLN A 508 -30.06 -5.04 -25.71
C GLN A 508 -30.62 -3.68 -26.17
N SER A 509 -29.81 -2.95 -26.93
CA SER A 509 -30.16 -1.65 -27.51
C SER A 509 -31.21 -1.77 -28.63
N PRO A 510 -31.98 -0.69 -28.86
CA PRO A 510 -32.44 -0.40 -30.22
C PRO A 510 -32.10 1.03 -30.67
N THR A 511 -31.82 1.12 -31.97
CA THR A 511 -31.57 2.34 -32.73
C THR A 511 -32.84 3.11 -33.08
N GLY A 512 -32.86 4.41 -32.82
CA GLY A 512 -33.52 5.45 -33.64
C GLY A 512 -35.05 5.54 -33.70
N VAL A 513 -35.58 6.77 -33.64
CA VAL A 513 -36.45 7.43 -34.65
C VAL A 513 -36.89 8.82 -34.13
N ARG A 514 -37.36 9.68 -35.04
CA ARG A 514 -37.55 11.13 -34.91
C ARG A 514 -38.91 11.56 -34.31
N MET A 515 -38.88 12.78 -33.75
CA MET A 515 -39.90 13.85 -33.84
C MET A 515 -41.36 13.67 -33.35
N TRP A 516 -41.78 14.74 -32.66
CA TRP A 516 -43.12 15.20 -32.26
C TRP A 516 -44.16 15.23 -33.42
N PRO A 517 -45.50 15.32 -33.18
CA PRO A 517 -46.11 16.22 -32.16
C PRO A 517 -47.49 15.85 -31.52
N SER A 518 -47.94 16.78 -30.65
CA SER A 518 -49.32 17.24 -30.40
C SER A 518 -50.09 16.82 -29.11
N TRP A 519 -50.72 17.85 -28.53
CA TRP A 519 -51.65 17.94 -27.38
C TRP A 519 -53.12 17.70 -27.86
N PRO A 520 -54.20 17.53 -27.02
CA PRO A 520 -54.48 18.34 -25.80
C PRO A 520 -55.40 17.80 -24.64
N LYS A 521 -55.26 18.47 -23.48
CA LYS A 521 -56.26 18.95 -22.47
C LYS A 521 -57.36 18.04 -21.83
N ALA A 522 -57.24 17.91 -20.49
CA ALA A 522 -58.27 18.13 -19.44
C ALA A 522 -59.48 17.13 -19.30
N PRO A 523 -60.33 17.18 -18.23
CA PRO A 523 -60.31 17.95 -16.97
C PRO A 523 -60.49 17.11 -15.66
N TRP A 524 -60.53 17.80 -14.50
CA TRP A 524 -60.92 17.28 -13.17
C TRP A 524 -62.46 17.19 -12.96
N PRO A 525 -62.92 16.49 -11.91
CA PRO A 525 -63.93 17.10 -11.02
C PRO A 525 -63.64 16.96 -9.50
N THR A 526 -64.50 17.59 -8.69
CA THR A 526 -64.28 18.02 -7.29
C THR A 526 -65.30 17.45 -6.27
N SER A 527 -64.95 17.46 -4.97
CA SER A 527 -65.82 17.68 -3.77
C SER A 527 -65.17 17.11 -2.48
N SER A 528 -65.40 17.56 -1.24
CA SER A 528 -65.98 18.81 -0.68
C SER A 528 -65.72 18.91 0.85
N MET A 529 -66.07 20.06 1.47
CA MET A 529 -66.07 20.39 2.93
C MET A 529 -64.70 20.59 3.62
N GLY A 530 -64.45 21.59 4.50
CA GLY A 530 -65.15 22.86 4.73
C GLY A 530 -65.38 23.25 6.20
N CYS A 531 -64.56 24.15 6.78
CA CYS A 531 -64.97 25.06 7.88
C CYS A 531 -64.01 26.27 8.04
N ARG A 532 -64.53 27.40 8.58
CA ARG A 532 -63.83 28.69 8.83
C ARG A 532 -63.36 28.75 10.31
N SER A 533 -62.57 29.69 10.87
CA SER A 533 -62.04 31.04 10.51
C SER A 533 -60.80 31.34 11.41
N ARG A 534 -60.12 32.51 11.51
CA ARG A 534 -60.32 33.91 11.03
C ARG A 534 -58.96 34.68 10.98
N THR A 535 -58.99 35.85 10.33
CA THR A 535 -58.19 37.11 10.44
C THR A 535 -57.26 37.35 11.66
N THR A 536 -56.13 38.09 11.60
CA THR A 536 -55.85 39.39 10.90
C THR A 536 -54.36 39.63 10.53
N LEU A 537 -54.11 40.42 9.47
CA LEU A 537 -52.88 41.19 9.18
C LEU A 537 -53.13 42.69 9.41
N PRO A 538 -52.08 43.55 9.54
CA PRO A 538 -51.73 44.43 8.42
C PRO A 538 -50.22 44.68 8.17
N THR A 539 -49.96 45.38 7.06
CA THR A 539 -48.70 45.71 6.34
C THR A 539 -48.10 47.09 6.75
N PRO A 540 -47.25 47.82 5.96
CA PRO A 540 -45.97 47.53 5.27
C PRO A 540 -44.81 48.58 5.51
N TRP A 541 -43.55 48.23 5.14
CA TRP A 541 -42.44 49.00 4.47
C TRP A 541 -42.12 50.50 4.79
N PRO A 542 -40.83 50.94 4.71
CA PRO A 542 -40.33 51.53 3.46
C PRO A 542 -38.83 51.27 3.08
N THR A 543 -38.49 51.77 1.90
CA THR A 543 -37.35 51.58 0.97
C THR A 543 -35.98 52.22 1.30
N LEU A 544 -34.89 51.53 0.91
CA LEU A 544 -33.74 51.90 0.02
C LEU A 544 -33.28 53.38 -0.13
N PRO A 545 -31.95 53.67 -0.32
CA PRO A 545 -31.24 53.33 -1.57
C PRO A 545 -29.73 52.96 -1.48
N ALA A 546 -29.12 52.68 -2.63
CA ALA A 546 -27.72 52.27 -2.84
C ALA A 546 -26.87 53.36 -3.54
N LEU A 547 -25.54 53.23 -3.52
CA LEU A 547 -24.59 53.75 -4.53
C LEU A 547 -23.15 53.23 -4.30
N SER A 548 -22.36 53.12 -5.37
CA SER A 548 -20.95 52.64 -5.38
C SER A 548 -19.98 53.78 -5.83
N PRO A 549 -18.73 53.54 -6.33
CA PRO A 549 -17.50 53.91 -5.63
C PRO A 549 -16.62 54.97 -6.33
N MET A 550 -15.56 55.47 -5.67
CA MET A 550 -14.49 56.24 -6.36
C MET A 550 -13.08 56.13 -5.71
N LYS A 551 -12.09 55.86 -6.60
CA LYS A 551 -10.74 56.49 -6.76
C LYS A 551 -9.78 56.56 -5.54
N THR A 552 -8.60 55.93 -5.52
CA THR A 552 -7.36 56.03 -6.35
C THR A 552 -6.55 57.33 -6.19
N ALA A 553 -5.21 57.19 -6.24
CA ALA A 553 -4.13 58.20 -6.19
C ALA A 553 -3.56 58.53 -4.77
N ASP A 554 -2.26 58.74 -4.56
CA ASP A 554 -1.06 58.27 -5.28
C ASP A 554 0.24 58.51 -4.46
N SER A 555 1.34 57.86 -4.88
CA SER A 555 2.75 58.29 -4.75
C SER A 555 3.40 58.75 -3.42
N ALA A 556 4.58 58.19 -3.13
CA ALA A 556 5.57 58.72 -2.17
C ALA A 556 6.28 59.99 -2.69
N PRO A 557 7.22 60.58 -1.92
CA PRO A 557 8.61 60.30 -2.30
C PRO A 557 9.58 59.99 -1.14
N VAL A 558 10.73 59.46 -1.55
CA VAL A 558 11.89 59.02 -0.75
C VAL A 558 12.74 60.21 -0.28
N LEU A 559 13.34 60.11 0.92
CA LEU A 559 14.72 60.59 1.12
C LEU A 559 15.47 59.69 2.11
N HIS A 560 16.75 59.42 1.81
CA HIS A 560 17.64 58.61 2.64
C HIS A 560 18.12 59.35 3.89
N LEU A 561 18.39 58.61 4.98
CA LEU A 561 19.72 58.54 5.62
C LEU A 561 19.76 57.43 6.70
N GLN A 562 20.84 56.64 6.68
CA GLN A 562 21.28 55.76 7.78
C GLN A 562 21.96 56.61 8.88
N PRO A 563 22.16 56.16 10.16
CA PRO A 563 22.76 54.85 10.46
C PRO A 563 22.42 54.12 11.80
N THR A 564 22.89 52.86 11.86
CA THR A 564 23.33 52.09 13.05
C THR A 564 22.32 51.63 14.12
N SER A 565 22.61 50.45 14.67
CA SER A 565 21.84 49.72 15.68
C SER A 565 22.19 50.12 17.13
N PRO A 566 21.36 49.71 18.11
CA PRO A 566 21.91 48.77 19.10
C PRO A 566 20.98 47.62 19.51
N ARG A 567 21.58 46.62 20.16
CA ARG A 567 20.94 45.45 20.77
C ARG A 567 20.17 45.83 22.04
N TRP A 568 19.13 45.07 22.38
CA TRP A 568 18.67 44.89 23.77
C TRP A 568 18.44 43.42 24.09
N LEU A 569 18.85 43.02 25.30
CA LEU A 569 18.68 41.66 25.82
C LEU A 569 17.32 41.52 26.51
N CYS A 570 16.66 40.37 26.34
CA CYS A 570 15.67 39.88 27.31
C CYS A 570 16.37 38.97 28.33
N SER A 571 16.22 39.29 29.61
CA SER A 571 16.63 38.43 30.71
C SER A 571 15.45 37.60 31.20
N CYS A 572 15.62 36.28 31.27
CA CYS A 572 14.82 35.40 32.13
C CYS A 572 15.79 34.53 32.94
N LEU A 573 15.91 34.81 34.24
CA LEU A 573 16.61 33.93 35.17
C LEU A 573 15.71 32.77 35.60
N LEU A 574 16.31 31.60 35.73
CA LEU A 574 15.76 30.47 36.46
C LEU A 574 15.75 30.75 37.97
N CYS A 575 14.73 30.28 38.68
CA CYS A 575 14.85 29.86 40.08
C CYS A 575 13.86 28.72 40.39
N SER A 576 14.42 27.57 40.74
CA SER A 576 13.73 26.44 41.38
C SER A 576 13.76 26.60 42.91
N TYR A 577 13.53 25.50 43.66
CA TYR A 577 13.57 25.31 45.14
C TYR A 577 12.21 25.42 45.87
N PRO A 578 12.00 24.65 46.97
CA PRO A 578 12.41 23.25 47.15
C PRO A 578 11.37 22.36 47.88
N SER A 579 11.67 21.06 47.98
CA SER A 579 11.07 20.15 48.96
C SER A 579 11.85 20.15 50.28
N SER A 580 11.16 20.10 51.42
CA SER A 580 11.72 19.66 52.71
C SER A 580 10.61 19.17 53.65
N THR A 581 10.96 18.25 54.55
CA THR A 581 10.08 17.46 55.42
C THR A 581 9.95 18.03 56.85
N ASP A 582 8.77 17.94 57.46
CA ASP A 582 8.53 17.26 58.76
C ASP A 582 7.02 17.22 59.12
N PRO A 583 6.55 16.53 60.20
CA PRO A 583 5.19 15.98 60.27
C PRO A 583 4.32 16.59 61.41
N THR A 584 3.32 15.84 61.90
CA THR A 584 2.26 16.19 62.88
C THR A 584 1.07 16.99 62.28
N ALA A 585 -0.20 16.79 62.68
CA ALA A 585 -0.87 15.69 63.39
C ALA A 585 -2.41 15.73 63.19
N SER A 586 -3.08 14.60 63.49
CA SER A 586 -4.47 14.48 63.99
C SER A 586 -5.66 15.24 63.33
N ILE A 587 -6.49 14.45 62.62
CA ILE A 587 -7.97 14.31 62.74
C ILE A 587 -8.56 14.99 64.00
N PRO A 588 -9.66 15.80 63.94
CA PRO A 588 -11.00 15.20 63.84
C PRO A 588 -12.13 15.95 63.08
N VAL A 589 -13.12 15.15 62.67
CA VAL A 589 -14.49 15.51 62.24
C VAL A 589 -15.31 15.97 63.47
N PRO A 590 -16.40 16.75 63.30
CA PRO A 590 -17.70 16.11 63.57
C PRO A 590 -18.90 16.54 62.69
N LEU A 591 -19.78 15.56 62.50
CA LEU A 591 -21.23 15.55 62.25
C LEU A 591 -22.04 16.88 62.18
N SER A 592 -23.01 16.95 61.26
CA SER A 592 -24.45 16.75 61.61
C SER A 592 -25.42 16.68 60.40
N THR A 593 -26.45 15.84 60.53
CA THR A 593 -27.62 15.50 59.65
C THR A 593 -28.80 16.49 59.84
N PRO A 594 -29.93 16.54 59.06
CA PRO A 594 -30.88 15.45 58.60
C PRO A 594 -31.21 15.47 57.08
N MET A 595 -31.77 14.47 56.38
CA MET A 595 -32.82 13.42 56.56
C MET A 595 -34.20 13.78 55.93
N ASP A 596 -34.59 13.00 54.90
CA ASP A 596 -35.96 12.53 54.52
C ASP A 596 -37.09 13.53 54.08
N SER A 597 -38.14 13.17 53.30
CA SER A 597 -38.56 11.93 52.57
C SER A 597 -39.74 12.22 51.57
N SER A 598 -40.37 11.17 51.00
CA SER A 598 -41.72 11.11 50.33
C SER A 598 -41.82 11.53 48.83
N SER A 599 -42.66 10.93 47.95
CA SER A 599 -43.54 9.72 48.03
C SER A 599 -44.23 9.36 46.67
N LEU A 600 -44.48 8.05 46.44
CA LEU A 600 -45.62 7.42 45.69
C LEU A 600 -45.82 7.78 44.18
N GLU A 601 -46.43 7.01 43.26
CA GLU A 601 -47.44 5.91 43.30
C GLU A 601 -47.20 4.79 42.23
N HIS A 602 -47.98 3.70 42.32
CA HIS A 602 -48.17 2.59 41.34
C HIS A 602 -49.68 2.47 41.02
N PRO A 603 -50.15 1.97 39.84
CA PRO A 603 -50.43 0.52 39.71
C PRO A 603 -50.46 -0.14 38.28
N CYS A 604 -50.37 -1.48 38.29
CA CYS A 604 -50.98 -2.60 37.48
C CYS A 604 -51.58 -2.37 36.06
N PHE A 605 -51.78 -3.35 35.14
CA PHE A 605 -51.80 -4.85 35.06
C PHE A 605 -51.11 -5.27 33.72
N GLY A 606 -50.59 -6.48 33.42
CA GLY A 606 -51.08 -7.87 33.62
C GLY A 606 -51.67 -8.43 32.29
N CYS A 607 -51.56 -9.70 31.86
CA CYS A 607 -50.87 -10.91 32.33
C CYS A 607 -50.90 -12.03 31.24
N GLY A 608 -50.15 -13.14 31.43
CA GLY A 608 -50.25 -14.38 30.62
C GLY A 608 -48.90 -14.91 30.10
N ALA A 609 -47.99 -15.50 30.87
CA ALA A 609 -48.09 -16.58 31.88
C ALA A 609 -48.37 -17.98 31.31
N LEU A 610 -47.37 -18.86 31.37
CA LEU A 610 -47.44 -20.22 31.95
C LEU A 610 -46.02 -20.71 32.32
N ASN A 611 -45.94 -21.72 33.19
CA ASN A 611 -44.85 -21.92 34.17
C ASN A 611 -44.34 -23.39 34.17
N PRO A 612 -43.56 -23.86 35.18
CA PRO A 612 -42.09 -23.94 35.29
C PRO A 612 -41.51 -25.33 34.90
N VAL A 613 -40.30 -25.77 35.30
CA VAL A 613 -39.98 -26.48 36.58
C VAL A 613 -38.46 -26.73 36.72
N HIS A 614 -37.90 -26.46 37.92
CA HIS A 614 -36.58 -26.85 38.50
C HIS A 614 -35.26 -26.38 37.81
N GLY A 615 -34.17 -26.04 38.55
CA GLY A 615 -33.97 -25.91 40.00
C GLY A 615 -32.51 -26.18 40.47
N LEU A 616 -32.01 -25.39 41.44
CA LEU A 616 -30.63 -25.37 42.06
C LEU A 616 -29.51 -24.76 41.18
N VAL A 617 -28.69 -23.74 41.54
CA VAL A 617 -28.18 -23.12 42.82
C VAL A 617 -27.07 -23.99 43.47
N LEU A 618 -25.81 -23.58 43.78
CA LEU A 618 -25.12 -22.31 44.16
C LEU A 618 -23.87 -21.99 43.25
N THR A 619 -23.29 -20.78 43.08
CA THR A 619 -22.61 -19.79 43.98
C THR A 619 -21.25 -20.30 44.57
N ALA A 620 -20.09 -19.62 44.56
CA ALA A 620 -19.50 -18.49 43.79
C ALA A 620 -17.96 -18.31 44.05
N CYS A 621 -17.29 -17.46 43.25
CA CYS A 621 -16.11 -16.60 43.56
C CYS A 621 -14.66 -17.12 43.75
N THR A 622 -13.71 -16.32 43.20
CA THR A 622 -12.24 -16.20 43.45
C THR A 622 -11.33 -17.41 43.13
N GLY A 623 -10.10 -17.25 42.60
CA GLY A 623 -9.36 -16.05 42.19
C GLY A 623 -7.98 -16.39 41.54
N CYS A 624 -7.31 -15.37 40.98
CA CYS A 624 -5.94 -15.27 40.44
C CYS A 624 -4.97 -16.49 40.42
N SER A 625 -4.33 -16.68 39.24
CA SER A 625 -2.88 -16.55 38.98
C SER A 625 -2.11 -17.71 38.28
N LEU A 626 -1.12 -17.28 37.49
CA LEU A 626 0.12 -17.97 37.04
C LEU A 626 0.09 -19.06 35.94
N PHE A 627 0.50 -18.62 34.74
CA PHE A 627 1.35 -19.41 33.84
C PHE A 627 2.60 -19.93 34.57
N ASN A 628 3.00 -21.20 34.38
CA ASN A 628 4.18 -21.53 33.56
C ASN A 628 4.46 -23.04 33.38
N LYS A 629 5.23 -23.33 32.31
CA LYS A 629 6.09 -24.51 32.06
C LYS A 629 5.50 -25.83 31.49
N PRO A 630 6.33 -26.60 30.75
CA PRO A 630 5.88 -27.43 29.63
C PRO A 630 5.88 -28.93 29.94
N TRP A 631 5.23 -29.71 29.07
CA TRP A 631 5.32 -31.17 29.07
C TRP A 631 5.85 -31.66 27.73
N CYS A 632 7.07 -32.22 27.76
CA CYS A 632 7.41 -33.30 26.83
C CYS A 632 6.52 -34.49 27.15
N ASN A 633 6.10 -35.24 26.14
CA ASN A 633 5.60 -36.60 26.37
C ASN A 633 6.15 -37.52 25.28
N ALA A 634 6.67 -38.67 25.72
CA ALA A 634 7.19 -39.73 24.87
C ALA A 634 6.40 -41.02 25.14
N GLY A 635 6.34 -41.89 24.12
CA GLY A 635 5.55 -43.12 24.15
C GLY A 635 4.28 -42.99 23.29
N MET A 636 3.88 -43.99 22.50
CA MET A 636 4.43 -45.35 22.34
C MET A 636 4.41 -45.73 20.84
N CYS A 637 5.49 -46.35 20.36
CA CYS A 637 5.51 -47.05 19.07
C CYS A 637 5.66 -48.54 19.36
N ASP A 638 4.74 -49.35 18.86
CA ASP A 638 4.85 -50.81 18.89
C ASP A 638 4.48 -51.39 17.52
N THR A 639 5.32 -52.32 17.03
CA THR A 639 4.99 -53.43 16.09
C THR A 639 4.34 -53.07 14.73
N TRP A 640 4.94 -53.26 13.54
CA TRP A 640 5.74 -54.40 13.04
C TRP A 640 6.50 -54.04 11.73
N CYS A 641 7.62 -54.72 11.47
CA CYS A 641 8.28 -54.75 10.16
C CYS A 641 8.45 -56.20 9.66
N VAL A 642 8.36 -56.37 8.34
CA VAL A 642 8.82 -57.54 7.56
C VAL A 642 9.63 -56.92 6.41
N GLY A 643 10.97 -57.01 6.36
CA GLY A 643 11.74 -58.14 5.83
C GLY A 643 11.71 -58.15 4.29
N TRP A 644 12.79 -58.20 3.49
CA TRP A 644 14.25 -58.47 3.61
C TRP A 644 15.01 -57.44 2.71
N GLY A 645 16.34 -57.27 2.66
CA GLY A 645 17.52 -57.86 3.32
C GLY A 645 18.82 -57.42 2.60
N GLY A 646 20.02 -57.73 3.14
CA GLY A 646 21.32 -57.57 2.45
C GLY A 646 22.36 -56.67 3.13
N CYS A 647 23.42 -57.27 3.69
CA CYS A 647 24.65 -56.59 4.15
C CYS A 647 25.82 -56.87 3.16
N PRO A 648 26.99 -56.21 3.26
CA PRO A 648 27.98 -56.56 4.30
C PRO A 648 28.69 -55.38 4.99
N CYS A 649 29.31 -55.66 6.15
CA CYS A 649 30.11 -54.74 6.96
C CYS A 649 31.58 -54.61 6.46
N PRO A 650 32.42 -53.81 7.16
CA PRO A 650 33.37 -54.47 8.07
C PRO A 650 33.59 -53.77 9.44
N MET A 651 33.91 -54.61 10.45
CA MET A 651 34.90 -54.49 11.57
C MET A 651 35.37 -53.08 12.07
N SER A 652 35.68 -52.83 13.35
CA SER A 652 35.62 -53.61 14.61
C SER A 652 35.97 -52.71 15.82
N LEU A 653 35.42 -52.98 17.01
CA LEU A 653 35.82 -52.34 18.28
C LEU A 653 37.12 -52.98 18.85
N PRO A 654 37.75 -52.40 19.89
CA PRO A 654 37.36 -52.81 21.25
C PRO A 654 37.17 -51.64 22.25
N THR A 655 36.34 -51.92 23.26
CA THR A 655 36.08 -51.10 24.44
C THR A 655 37.13 -51.28 25.54
N THR A 656 37.26 -50.29 26.44
CA THR A 656 37.89 -50.45 27.76
C THR A 656 37.05 -49.73 28.82
N VAL A 657 37.06 -50.23 30.06
CA VAL A 657 36.01 -50.00 31.07
C VAL A 657 36.62 -49.79 32.47
N LEU A 658 36.15 -48.74 33.18
CA LEU A 658 36.29 -48.48 34.64
C LEU A 658 37.71 -48.17 35.20
N PRO A 659 37.86 -47.64 36.43
CA PRO A 659 36.85 -47.33 37.46
C PRO A 659 36.84 -45.87 38.00
N ALA A 660 35.91 -45.59 38.92
CA ALA A 660 35.82 -44.34 39.70
C ALA A 660 36.26 -44.53 41.16
N ALA A 661 36.88 -43.51 41.79
CA ALA A 661 37.00 -43.41 43.25
C ALA A 661 37.31 -41.98 43.78
N THR A 662 36.49 -41.53 44.74
CA THR A 662 36.79 -40.72 45.96
C THR A 662 37.38 -39.29 45.90
N CYS A 663 36.71 -38.36 46.61
CA CYS A 663 37.23 -37.09 47.14
C CYS A 663 37.84 -37.28 48.56
N PRO A 664 38.58 -36.29 49.13
CA PRO A 664 37.93 -35.39 50.10
C PRO A 664 38.44 -33.92 50.22
N HIS A 665 37.50 -33.03 50.56
CA HIS A 665 37.58 -31.75 51.32
C HIS A 665 38.83 -30.84 51.37
N THR A 666 38.63 -29.57 50.97
CA THR A 666 38.77 -28.39 51.88
C THR A 666 37.96 -27.16 51.35
N ILE A 667 37.68 -26.18 52.21
CA ILE A 667 36.62 -25.12 52.12
C ILE A 667 37.27 -23.79 52.61
N PRO A 668 36.98 -22.56 52.08
CA PRO A 668 35.66 -21.90 52.20
C PRO A 668 35.13 -21.02 51.04
N ARG A 669 33.87 -20.60 51.24
CA ARG A 669 32.98 -19.78 50.38
C ARG A 669 33.13 -18.27 50.67
N HIS A 670 32.68 -17.42 49.74
CA HIS A 670 31.76 -16.26 49.93
C HIS A 670 31.39 -15.73 48.52
N ILE A 671 30.15 -15.88 48.02
CA ILE A 671 28.97 -14.99 48.18
C ILE A 671 29.27 -13.52 47.84
N TRP A 672 28.64 -13.00 46.78
CA TRP A 672 28.12 -11.63 46.72
C TRP A 672 26.80 -11.56 45.93
N HIS A 673 25.85 -10.78 46.45
CA HIS A 673 24.60 -10.42 45.78
C HIS A 673 24.85 -9.37 44.69
N ILE A 674 23.99 -9.36 43.67
CA ILE A 674 23.79 -8.18 42.80
C ILE A 674 22.46 -7.54 43.22
N GLN A 675 22.52 -6.32 43.76
CA GLN A 675 21.38 -5.43 43.96
C GLN A 675 21.78 -4.05 43.43
N CYS A 676 20.84 -3.35 42.80
CA CYS A 676 21.07 -2.10 42.11
C CYS A 676 21.67 -1.00 43.01
N PHE A 677 22.54 -0.17 42.44
CA PHE A 677 22.70 1.22 42.88
C PHE A 677 22.56 2.17 41.70
N ILE A 678 21.64 3.11 41.86
CA ILE A 678 21.65 4.40 41.16
C ILE A 678 22.73 5.23 41.85
N ASP A 679 23.52 5.99 41.09
CA ASP A 679 24.24 7.12 41.70
C ASP A 679 24.23 8.36 40.79
N GLN A 680 24.06 9.51 41.42
CA GLN A 680 24.11 10.86 40.85
C GLN A 680 24.91 11.71 41.81
N LYS A 681 25.95 12.39 41.31
CA LYS A 681 26.57 13.67 41.78
C LYS A 681 28.05 13.74 41.34
N GLU A 682 28.72 14.89 41.27
CA GLU A 682 28.34 16.28 40.95
C GLU A 682 29.64 17.03 40.53
N GLN A 683 29.55 18.31 40.13
CA GLN A 683 30.69 19.10 39.66
C GLN A 683 31.70 19.51 40.76
N GLN A 684 32.95 19.73 40.36
CA GLN A 684 33.76 20.84 40.90
C GLN A 684 34.47 21.62 39.78
N LYS A 685 34.67 22.93 40.02
CA LYS A 685 35.22 23.93 39.09
C LYS A 685 36.64 24.34 39.51
N ASN A 686 37.51 24.72 38.55
CA ASN A 686 37.95 26.13 38.37
C ASN A 686 39.11 26.31 37.37
N THR A 687 39.03 27.42 36.61
CA THR A 687 40.09 28.34 36.07
C THR A 687 41.57 27.89 36.07
N ALA A 688 42.41 28.19 35.06
CA ALA A 688 42.52 29.49 34.36
C ALA A 688 43.39 29.49 33.07
N HIS A 689 43.35 30.64 32.39
CA HIS A 689 44.31 31.23 31.42
C HIS A 689 44.30 30.87 29.92
N VAL A 690 44.44 31.96 29.15
CA VAL A 690 44.45 32.08 27.69
C VAL A 690 45.88 32.27 27.20
N CYS A 691 46.25 31.67 26.07
CA CYS A 691 47.20 32.30 25.15
C CYS A 691 46.97 31.83 23.70
N VAL A 692 46.96 32.76 22.75
CA VAL A 692 46.74 32.52 21.32
C VAL A 692 48.07 32.58 20.57
N ARG A 693 48.36 31.62 19.67
CA ARG A 693 49.07 31.93 18.43
C ARG A 693 48.86 30.93 17.30
N SER A 694 48.89 31.48 16.09
CA SER A 694 48.70 30.89 14.77
C SER A 694 49.88 30.06 14.25
N GLN A 695 49.58 29.15 13.31
CA GLN A 695 50.39 28.99 12.08
C GLN A 695 49.47 28.70 10.88
N ALA A 696 49.90 29.07 9.67
CA ALA A 696 49.07 29.09 8.47
C ALA A 696 49.85 28.74 7.19
N GLY A 697 49.15 28.15 6.21
CA GLY A 697 49.63 27.87 4.84
C GLY A 697 50.49 26.60 4.70
N TRP A 698 50.56 25.94 3.53
CA TRP A 698 50.33 26.44 2.16
C TRP A 698 49.72 25.38 1.19
N HIS A 699 48.83 25.87 0.31
CA HIS A 699 48.55 25.50 -1.10
C HIS A 699 48.41 24.06 -1.67
N HIS A 700 47.27 23.88 -2.36
CA HIS A 700 46.93 23.05 -3.55
C HIS A 700 47.98 23.03 -4.71
N PRO A 701 47.81 22.23 -5.81
CA PRO A 701 46.63 21.44 -6.26
C PRO A 701 46.90 19.98 -6.75
N SER A 702 45.82 19.30 -7.16
CA SER A 702 45.74 18.10 -8.02
C SER A 702 46.44 18.30 -9.39
N PRO A 703 46.76 17.24 -10.19
CA PRO A 703 45.73 16.37 -10.81
C PRO A 703 46.09 14.89 -11.07
N GLN A 704 45.09 14.00 -10.96
CA GLN A 704 44.57 13.16 -12.06
C GLN A 704 43.21 12.59 -11.67
#